data_AF-A0A920C0K1-F1
#
_entry.id   AF-A0A920C0K1-F1
#
_cell.length_a   1.000
_cell.length_b   1.000
_cell.length_c   1.000
_cell.angle_alpha   90.00
_cell.angle_beta   90.00
_cell.angle_gamma   90.00
#
_symmetry.space_group_name_H-M   'P 1'
#
loop_
_entity.id
_entity.type
_entity.pdbx_description
1 polymer ?
#
loop_
_entity_poly.entity_id
_entity_poly.type
_entity_poly.pdbx_seq_one_letter_code
_entity_poly.pdbx_strand_id
1 'polypeptide(L)'
;MKRKAVIIIILAFLTVFSTVTVLVNHTEAAEEGDATEENQDQEENATDDQAEDVQQEDNQGNGEKAPPPDESKFEQVAENDNLILKADPETGHFIVDNKKTGKKLRSFPNPDGWNEGGTSDSWGVHLQSPFMFSYVEFDVRKDVVKESSFQSQGGTADFKKIENGFEITYDMPNVGFVIPIEVKLEKDYVETRILGDEISDEKEFAEDDDSKDPKSRLVSLRLFPFLGAETSKKENGYIVLPDGPGALIDFQKDRASTNNLYSERVYGDDWAFSSKADFSSRQSIKMPTFGIKSENQTFLGLIEEGDVYANIVSAPSETLTQYNWATAEHLFRFKFFQPTNRKKLEGYFTYSQEMQREDRSVRYYLIDGSDPTYVDMAERYREYLMEEEGLDRLEAKKNVSLQLSLIGGGTKKGFIRDSFLPLTTAEQAGQIVKELNTSGVEDMSIHYYGWQRGGYDKNGGHFPVAKKLGGNDDMKKFVDFVHSKGFTVYLDASSYTYNNTNKDGFRPNRDAIRDLSSTVIKNRSYRGEKFLVSPKFMEKTILQDMEKAKELEVDGYLYGDGIGSLLSTDYNNKYFVNRREAKELQEGIIDKTAEELGGVHLAWGNFYGLQNVQHLADMDDDYSYDLFVDRKIPFAQIALHGLISYSFQDGNMGGNMNHRLLQGIEYGALPSFILTHEESQKLMESISLRRYYSSNYKQWENEIAVQYQSYNEALADVQDQFIVDHHVVAKGVYETRYENGKRILVNYNKTPYSKDDIKIEAEDFIILEGGR
;
A
#
# COMPACT_ATOMS: atom_id res chain seq x y z
N MET A 1 -65.19 -51.89 2.72
CA MET A 1 -64.61 -51.01 1.68
C MET A 1 -63.11 -50.99 1.94
N LYS A 2 -62.19 -51.80 1.36
CA LYS A 2 -61.83 -52.07 -0.06
C LYS A 2 -61.79 -50.77 -0.88
N ARG A 3 -60.73 -50.37 -1.61
CA ARG A 3 -59.38 -50.90 -1.95
C ARG A 3 -58.66 -49.82 -2.82
N LYS A 4 -57.32 -49.66 -2.66
CA LYS A 4 -56.24 -49.54 -3.72
C LYS A 4 -56.28 -48.33 -4.71
N ALA A 5 -55.21 -47.82 -5.36
CA ALA A 5 -53.75 -48.05 -5.49
C ALA A 5 -53.14 -46.82 -6.25
N VAL A 6 -51.93 -46.30 -5.93
CA VAL A 6 -50.57 -46.43 -6.57
C VAL A 6 -50.38 -45.85 -8.00
N ILE A 7 -49.19 -45.24 -8.23
CA ILE A 7 -48.39 -45.00 -9.48
C ILE A 7 -48.50 -43.56 -10.08
N ILE A 8 -47.51 -42.83 -10.64
CA ILE A 8 -46.01 -42.71 -10.68
C ILE A 8 -45.69 -41.76 -11.90
N ILE A 9 -44.54 -41.04 -11.87
CA ILE A 9 -43.73 -40.48 -13.01
C ILE A 9 -44.08 -39.17 -13.78
N ILE A 10 -43.13 -38.24 -13.63
CA ILE A 10 -42.37 -37.33 -14.55
C ILE A 10 -42.62 -37.39 -16.08
N LEU A 11 -42.73 -36.21 -16.72
CA LEU A 11 -42.30 -35.85 -18.09
C LEU A 11 -42.08 -34.31 -18.13
N ALA A 12 -40.86 -33.78 -18.34
CA ALA A 12 -40.15 -33.51 -19.62
C ALA A 12 -40.60 -32.22 -20.35
N PHE A 13 -39.63 -31.45 -20.88
CA PHE A 13 -39.62 -30.47 -22.00
C PHE A 13 -38.78 -29.23 -21.60
N LEU A 14 -37.90 -28.59 -22.40
CA LEU A 14 -37.08 -28.91 -23.57
C LEU A 14 -36.20 -27.65 -23.79
N THR A 15 -34.97 -27.84 -24.23
CA THR A 15 -33.94 -26.84 -24.51
C THR A 15 -34.22 -26.01 -25.77
N VAL A 16 -33.99 -24.69 -25.74
CA VAL A 16 -33.51 -23.91 -26.91
C VAL A 16 -32.55 -22.81 -26.43
N PHE A 17 -31.30 -22.91 -26.91
CA PHE A 17 -30.28 -21.86 -26.90
C PHE A 17 -30.57 -20.86 -28.03
N SER A 18 -30.36 -19.57 -27.79
CA SER A 18 -30.09 -18.60 -28.85
C SER A 18 -29.08 -17.57 -28.37
N THR A 19 -27.87 -17.70 -28.90
CA THR A 19 -26.82 -16.69 -29.01
C THR A 19 -27.34 -15.45 -29.75
N VAL A 20 -27.02 -14.25 -29.27
CA VAL A 20 -27.09 -13.03 -30.08
C VAL A 20 -25.73 -12.34 -30.07
N THR A 21 -25.17 -12.28 -31.26
CA THR A 21 -23.95 -11.59 -31.68
C THR A 21 -24.16 -10.07 -31.60
N VAL A 22 -23.20 -9.35 -31.00
CA VAL A 22 -23.13 -7.88 -31.06
C VAL A 22 -22.57 -7.48 -32.42
N LEU A 23 -23.29 -6.63 -33.14
CA LEU A 23 -22.85 -5.97 -34.37
C LEU A 23 -22.88 -4.46 -34.13
N VAL A 24 -21.70 -3.85 -34.25
CA VAL A 24 -21.44 -2.42 -34.19
C VAL A 24 -21.84 -1.78 -35.52
N ASN A 25 -22.58 -0.65 -35.49
CA ASN A 25 -22.27 0.53 -36.32
C ASN A 25 -23.23 1.72 -36.05
N HIS A 26 -22.60 2.82 -35.64
CA HIS A 26 -22.68 4.21 -36.14
C HIS A 26 -24.00 4.94 -36.47
N THR A 27 -23.96 6.22 -36.04
CA THR A 27 -24.37 7.49 -36.69
C THR A 27 -25.70 8.18 -36.33
N GLU A 28 -25.51 9.39 -35.76
CA GLU A 28 -26.11 10.72 -36.05
C GLU A 28 -27.52 11.12 -35.57
N ALA A 29 -27.50 12.08 -34.62
CA ALA A 29 -28.14 13.41 -34.60
C ALA A 29 -29.64 13.58 -34.95
N ALA A 30 -30.41 14.15 -34.00
CA ALA A 30 -30.96 15.53 -34.04
C ALA A 30 -32.19 15.74 -33.11
N GLU A 31 -32.13 16.86 -32.37
CA GLU A 31 -33.16 17.86 -31.98
C GLU A 31 -34.51 17.54 -31.29
N GLU A 32 -34.67 18.22 -30.14
CA GLU A 32 -35.80 18.99 -29.57
C GLU A 32 -37.22 18.41 -29.39
N GLY A 33 -37.75 18.57 -28.17
CA GLY A 33 -39.20 18.53 -27.89
C GLY A 33 -39.56 18.42 -26.41
N ASP A 34 -39.86 19.56 -25.79
CA ASP A 34 -40.35 19.75 -24.41
C ASP A 34 -41.79 19.20 -24.20
N ALA A 35 -42.05 18.53 -23.07
CA ALA A 35 -43.36 18.46 -22.39
C ALA A 35 -43.29 17.69 -21.05
N THR A 36 -43.67 18.39 -19.99
CA THR A 36 -43.94 17.94 -18.61
C THR A 36 -45.10 16.94 -18.47
N GLU A 37 -44.97 15.93 -17.59
CA GLU A 37 -45.97 15.56 -16.57
C GLU A 37 -45.46 14.49 -15.57
N GLU A 38 -45.93 14.61 -14.32
CA GLU A 38 -45.52 13.92 -13.09
C GLU A 38 -45.90 12.42 -13.03
N ASN A 39 -45.03 11.59 -12.41
CA ASN A 39 -45.44 10.60 -11.41
C ASN A 39 -44.25 10.04 -10.62
N GLN A 40 -44.46 9.97 -9.29
CA GLN A 40 -43.57 9.44 -8.26
C GLN A 40 -43.47 7.91 -8.34
N ASP A 41 -42.26 7.35 -8.22
CA ASP A 41 -41.81 6.60 -7.04
C ASP A 41 -40.54 5.78 -7.34
N GLN A 42 -39.54 5.98 -6.48
CA GLN A 42 -38.52 5.01 -6.02
C GLN A 42 -37.70 4.24 -7.08
N GLU A 43 -36.52 4.76 -7.43
CA GLU A 43 -35.24 4.02 -7.42
C GLU A 43 -34.05 4.95 -7.75
N GLU A 44 -32.89 4.59 -7.18
CA GLU A 44 -31.53 5.04 -7.56
C GLU A 44 -31.10 6.49 -7.24
N ASN A 45 -30.65 6.71 -6.00
CA ASN A 45 -29.53 7.64 -5.74
C ASN A 45 -28.26 6.81 -5.57
N ALA A 46 -27.58 6.55 -6.68
CA ALA A 46 -26.18 6.14 -6.73
C ALA A 46 -25.54 6.87 -7.91
N THR A 47 -25.26 8.15 -7.73
CA THR A 47 -24.47 8.94 -8.67
C THR A 47 -23.57 9.89 -7.91
N ASP A 48 -22.27 9.72 -8.13
CA ASP A 48 -21.24 10.75 -8.15
C ASP A 48 -21.03 11.58 -6.86
N ASP A 49 -20.30 11.00 -5.92
CA ASP A 49 -19.74 11.70 -4.73
C ASP A 49 -18.21 11.49 -4.67
N GLN A 50 -17.50 11.70 -5.79
CA GLN A 50 -16.01 11.66 -5.82
C GLN A 50 -15.35 13.03 -6.07
N ALA A 51 -16.11 14.12 -6.03
CA ALA A 51 -15.55 15.46 -5.90
C ALA A 51 -16.04 16.05 -4.59
N GLU A 52 -15.18 16.06 -3.57
CA GLU A 52 -15.44 16.89 -2.40
C GLU A 52 -15.56 18.36 -2.84
N ASP A 53 -16.53 19.06 -2.25
CA ASP A 53 -16.76 20.49 -2.45
C ASP A 53 -15.67 21.28 -1.68
N VAL A 54 -14.40 21.11 -2.09
CA VAL A 54 -13.24 21.82 -1.56
C VAL A 54 -13.29 23.24 -2.10
N GLN A 55 -13.44 24.21 -1.20
CA GLN A 55 -13.45 25.62 -1.58
C GLN A 55 -12.02 26.17 -1.53
N GLN A 56 -11.55 26.70 -2.65
CA GLN A 56 -10.33 27.51 -2.66
C GLN A 56 -10.66 28.88 -2.08
N GLU A 57 -9.91 29.29 -1.06
CA GLU A 57 -10.11 30.60 -0.44
C GLU A 57 -9.15 31.63 -1.06
N ASP A 58 -9.66 32.37 -2.06
CA ASP A 58 -8.95 33.47 -2.70
C ASP A 58 -9.22 34.78 -1.93
N ASN A 59 -8.30 35.16 -1.04
CA ASN A 59 -8.26 36.54 -0.56
C ASN A 59 -7.76 37.43 -1.70
N GLN A 60 -8.63 38.35 -2.14
CA GLN A 60 -8.49 39.21 -3.34
C GLN A 60 -7.08 39.84 -3.50
N GLY A 61 -6.25 39.22 -4.31
CA GLY A 61 -5.11 39.83 -5.01
C GLY A 61 -5.29 39.60 -6.50
N ASN A 62 -5.09 40.64 -7.33
CA ASN A 62 -5.16 40.53 -8.80
C ASN A 62 -4.44 39.25 -9.28
N GLY A 63 -5.10 38.46 -10.12
CA GLY A 63 -4.63 37.18 -10.68
C GLY A 63 -3.40 37.25 -11.59
N GLU A 64 -2.39 38.07 -11.25
CA GLU A 64 -1.07 37.99 -11.84
C GLU A 64 -0.22 37.00 -11.03
N LYS A 65 0.24 35.94 -11.69
CA LYS A 65 1.26 35.02 -11.17
C LYS A 65 2.48 35.83 -10.75
N ALA A 66 2.72 35.95 -9.44
CA ALA A 66 3.86 36.70 -8.91
C ALA A 66 5.20 36.06 -9.40
N PRO A 67 6.35 36.77 -9.28
CA PRO A 67 7.64 36.22 -9.73
C PRO A 67 8.09 35.00 -8.90
N PRO A 68 8.93 34.11 -9.45
CA PRO A 68 9.52 33.01 -8.68
C PRO A 68 10.39 33.55 -7.52
N PRO A 69 10.67 32.72 -6.49
CA PRO A 69 11.63 33.07 -5.44
C PRO A 69 12.98 33.53 -6.02
N ASP A 70 13.50 34.65 -5.50
CA ASP A 70 14.73 35.27 -5.99
C ASP A 70 15.96 34.59 -5.37
N GLU A 71 16.64 33.74 -6.14
CA GLU A 71 17.84 33.01 -5.69
C GLU A 71 18.95 33.93 -5.15
N SER A 72 18.97 35.22 -5.47
CA SER A 72 19.98 36.17 -4.97
C SER A 72 19.82 36.51 -3.48
N LYS A 73 18.65 36.24 -2.89
CA LYS A 73 18.37 36.42 -1.46
C LYS A 73 18.83 35.25 -0.58
N PHE A 74 19.21 34.13 -1.19
CA PHE A 74 19.50 32.90 -0.46
C PHE A 74 20.89 32.97 0.16
N GLU A 75 20.97 32.80 1.47
CA GLU A 75 22.21 32.77 2.23
C GLU A 75 22.62 31.33 2.54
N GLN A 76 23.92 31.04 2.52
CA GLN A 76 24.42 29.76 3.04
C GLN A 76 24.15 29.66 4.56
N VAL A 77 23.55 28.54 4.97
CA VAL A 77 23.19 28.26 6.36
C VAL A 77 23.87 27.00 6.90
N ALA A 78 24.18 26.04 6.03
CA ALA A 78 24.94 24.84 6.38
C ALA A 78 25.74 24.31 5.18
N GLU A 79 26.77 23.51 5.46
CA GLU A 79 27.60 22.84 4.46
C GLU A 79 28.24 21.59 5.07
N ASN A 80 28.37 20.54 4.26
CA ASN A 80 29.19 19.37 4.57
C ASN A 80 30.11 19.03 3.37
N ASP A 81 30.70 17.84 3.37
CA ASP A 81 31.62 17.43 2.30
C ASP A 81 30.97 17.36 0.92
N ASN A 82 29.66 17.05 0.86
CA ASN A 82 28.93 16.77 -0.39
C ASN A 82 27.95 17.88 -0.78
N LEU A 83 27.36 18.59 0.17
CA LEU A 83 26.19 19.44 -0.01
C LEU A 83 26.38 20.82 0.65
N ILE A 84 25.75 21.84 0.07
CA ILE A 84 25.61 23.18 0.66
C ILE A 84 24.12 23.49 0.75
N LEU A 85 23.64 23.83 1.95
CA LEU A 85 22.27 24.31 2.17
C LEU A 85 22.27 25.84 2.21
N LYS A 86 21.44 26.43 1.36
CA LYS A 86 21.15 27.86 1.32
C LYS A 86 19.68 28.11 1.58
N ALA A 87 19.34 29.16 2.31
CA ALA A 87 17.96 29.51 2.62
C ALA A 87 17.71 31.02 2.45
N ASP A 88 16.51 31.37 2.03
CA ASP A 88 16.00 32.74 2.07
C ASP A 88 15.39 33.01 3.46
N PRO A 89 15.98 33.90 4.29
CA PRO A 89 15.49 34.18 5.63
C PRO A 89 14.08 34.80 5.68
N GLU A 90 13.58 35.39 4.58
CA GLU A 90 12.24 36.00 4.55
C GLU A 90 11.14 34.96 4.34
N THR A 91 11.40 33.92 3.55
CA THR A 91 10.39 32.95 3.11
C THR A 91 10.60 31.55 3.66
N GLY A 92 11.81 31.20 4.07
CA GLY A 92 12.21 29.85 4.46
C GLY A 92 12.38 28.89 3.29
N HIS A 93 12.23 29.33 2.04
CA HIS A 93 12.63 28.53 0.89
C HIS A 93 14.14 28.25 0.93
N PHE A 94 14.52 27.09 0.43
CA PHE A 94 15.91 26.64 0.43
C PHE A 94 16.35 26.03 -0.90
N ILE A 95 17.67 25.98 -1.08
CA ILE A 95 18.36 25.34 -2.19
C ILE A 95 19.48 24.47 -1.60
N VAL A 96 19.56 23.22 -2.05
CA VAL A 96 20.68 22.32 -1.77
C VAL A 96 21.54 22.22 -3.02
N ASP A 97 22.75 22.75 -2.95
CA ASP A 97 23.74 22.61 -4.02
C ASP A 97 24.55 21.33 -3.79
N ASN A 98 24.60 20.48 -4.80
CA ASN A 98 25.47 19.31 -4.81
C ASN A 98 26.88 19.72 -5.27
N LYS A 99 27.88 19.59 -4.40
CA LYS A 99 29.25 20.02 -4.65
C LYS A 99 29.96 19.19 -5.73
N LYS A 100 29.54 17.95 -5.96
CA LYS A 100 30.14 17.04 -6.94
C LYS A 100 29.61 17.29 -8.35
N THR A 101 28.29 17.44 -8.47
CA THR A 101 27.62 17.54 -9.78
C THR A 101 27.32 18.98 -10.20
N GLY A 102 27.31 19.93 -9.25
CA GLY A 102 26.86 21.31 -9.46
C GLY A 102 25.34 21.45 -9.63
N LYS A 103 24.59 20.34 -9.52
CA LYS A 103 23.14 20.30 -9.60
C LYS A 103 22.50 20.90 -8.34
N LYS A 104 21.27 21.41 -8.49
CA LYS A 104 20.55 22.14 -7.43
C LYS A 104 19.19 21.50 -7.17
N LEU A 105 18.93 21.15 -5.91
CA LEU A 105 17.59 20.80 -5.45
C LEU A 105 16.95 22.03 -4.82
N ARG A 106 15.83 22.50 -5.38
CA ARG A 106 15.12 23.70 -4.91
C ARG A 106 13.86 23.30 -4.17
N SER A 107 13.53 23.98 -3.08
CA SER A 107 12.26 23.79 -2.35
C SER A 107 11.04 24.41 -3.04
N PHE A 108 11.20 24.87 -4.29
CA PHE A 108 10.22 25.57 -5.12
C PHE A 108 10.43 25.16 -6.58
N PRO A 109 9.44 25.39 -7.48
CA PRO A 109 9.55 24.96 -8.87
C PRO A 109 10.72 25.61 -9.60
N ASN A 110 11.28 24.92 -10.60
CA ASN A 110 12.36 25.48 -11.42
C ASN A 110 11.93 26.81 -12.09
N PRO A 111 12.59 27.95 -11.77
CA PRO A 111 12.21 29.26 -12.30
C PRO A 111 12.21 29.37 -13.82
N ASP A 112 12.99 28.54 -14.51
CA ASP A 112 13.04 28.55 -15.96
C ASP A 112 11.67 28.21 -16.58
N GLY A 113 10.87 27.38 -15.91
CA GLY A 113 9.52 26.99 -16.33
C GLY A 113 8.41 27.98 -15.99
N TRP A 114 8.72 29.07 -15.28
CA TRP A 114 7.71 29.89 -14.61
C TRP A 114 6.69 30.52 -15.54
N ASN A 115 7.12 30.93 -16.74
CA ASN A 115 6.28 31.69 -17.68
C ASN A 115 5.75 30.86 -18.86
N GLU A 116 5.79 29.53 -18.76
CA GLU A 116 5.41 28.65 -19.90
C GLU A 116 3.90 28.44 -20.09
N GLY A 117 3.07 29.00 -19.19
CA GLY A 117 1.63 28.78 -19.15
C GLY A 117 1.27 27.33 -18.75
N GLY A 118 0.05 27.11 -18.28
CA GLY A 118 -0.45 25.80 -17.84
C GLY A 118 -0.81 25.74 -16.34
N THR A 119 -0.35 26.70 -15.54
CA THR A 119 -0.89 26.95 -14.21
C THR A 119 -2.21 27.70 -14.28
N SER A 120 -3.24 27.18 -13.60
CA SER A 120 -4.50 27.89 -13.43
C SER A 120 -4.32 29.14 -12.56
N ASP A 121 -5.17 30.14 -12.74
CA ASP A 121 -5.09 31.41 -11.99
C ASP A 121 -5.08 31.17 -10.47
N SER A 122 -5.87 30.21 -9.98
CA SER A 122 -5.95 29.88 -8.56
C SER A 122 -4.74 29.14 -8.00
N TRP A 123 -3.95 28.45 -8.84
CA TRP A 123 -2.75 27.73 -8.41
C TRP A 123 -1.47 28.57 -8.51
N GLY A 124 -1.53 29.75 -9.13
CA GLY A 124 -0.36 30.62 -9.32
C GLY A 124 0.31 31.04 -8.02
N VAL A 125 -0.50 31.37 -6.99
CA VAL A 125 -0.02 31.79 -5.67
C VAL A 125 0.65 30.65 -4.88
N HIS A 126 0.18 29.42 -5.08
CA HIS A 126 0.71 28.25 -4.38
C HIS A 126 2.15 27.92 -4.79
N LEU A 127 2.54 28.19 -6.03
CA LEU A 127 3.88 27.90 -6.54
C LEU A 127 5.01 28.64 -5.79
N GLN A 128 4.71 29.75 -5.12
CA GLN A 128 5.67 30.52 -4.30
C GLN A 128 5.58 30.23 -2.82
N SER A 129 4.57 29.46 -2.41
CA SER A 129 4.34 29.25 -1.00
C SER A 129 5.30 28.18 -0.48
N PRO A 130 5.96 28.39 0.67
CA PRO A 130 6.77 27.36 1.31
C PRO A 130 5.93 26.16 1.75
N PHE A 131 4.63 26.33 1.97
CA PHE A 131 3.71 25.24 2.22
C PHE A 131 2.28 25.55 1.76
N MET A 132 1.53 24.49 1.51
CA MET A 132 0.08 24.51 1.33
C MET A 132 -0.56 23.80 2.51
N PHE A 133 -1.79 24.17 2.86
CA PHE A 133 -2.51 23.51 3.93
C PHE A 133 -4.01 23.52 3.68
N SER A 134 -4.69 22.58 4.30
CA SER A 134 -6.15 22.57 4.38
C SER A 134 -6.60 22.79 5.81
N TYR A 135 -7.74 23.44 5.97
CA TYR A 135 -8.34 23.69 7.27
C TYR A 135 -9.86 23.73 7.20
N VAL A 136 -10.48 23.67 8.37
CA VAL A 136 -11.94 23.69 8.51
C VAL A 136 -12.36 24.75 9.53
N GLU A 137 -13.42 25.48 9.20
CA GLU A 137 -14.20 26.29 10.14
C GLU A 137 -15.47 25.50 10.46
N PHE A 138 -15.70 25.17 11.73
CA PHE A 138 -16.83 24.32 12.08
C PHE A 138 -18.13 25.15 12.07
N ASP A 139 -19.11 24.70 11.30
CA ASP A 139 -20.44 25.32 11.22
C ASP A 139 -21.50 24.33 11.69
N VAL A 140 -22.52 24.79 12.40
CA VAL A 140 -23.64 23.97 12.88
C VAL A 140 -24.37 23.25 11.72
N ARG A 141 -24.24 23.72 10.47
CA ARG A 141 -24.92 23.13 9.29
C ARG A 141 -24.05 22.18 8.45
N LYS A 142 -22.81 22.54 8.12
CA LYS A 142 -21.88 21.71 7.32
C LYS A 142 -20.46 22.26 7.44
N ASP A 143 -19.53 21.38 7.81
CA ASP A 143 -18.10 21.68 7.80
C ASP A 143 -17.57 21.66 6.35
N VAL A 144 -16.91 22.74 5.92
CA VAL A 144 -16.30 22.86 4.58
C VAL A 144 -14.79 22.93 4.74
N VAL A 145 -14.09 22.05 4.02
CA VAL A 145 -12.62 22.11 3.93
C VAL A 145 -12.24 23.22 2.96
N LYS A 146 -11.33 24.06 3.41
CA LYS A 146 -10.71 25.11 2.59
C LYS A 146 -9.25 24.74 2.33
N GLU A 147 -8.80 24.89 1.10
CA GLU A 147 -7.38 24.77 0.73
C GLU A 147 -6.77 26.17 0.58
N SER A 148 -5.60 26.37 1.18
CA SER A 148 -4.90 27.64 1.18
C SER A 148 -3.38 27.44 1.25
N SER A 149 -2.65 28.55 1.38
CA SER A 149 -1.19 28.54 1.47
C SER A 149 -0.70 29.73 2.29
N PHE A 150 0.54 29.66 2.78
CA PHE A 150 1.17 30.79 3.48
C PHE A 150 1.10 32.07 2.64
N GLN A 151 1.39 31.98 1.34
CA GLN A 151 1.38 33.13 0.45
C GLN A 151 -0.03 33.72 0.23
N SER A 152 -1.07 32.88 0.24
CA SER A 152 -2.47 33.32 0.13
C SER A 152 -2.96 34.03 1.39
N GLN A 153 -2.60 33.51 2.57
CA GLN A 153 -3.03 34.08 3.84
C GLN A 153 -2.19 35.27 4.28
N GLY A 154 -0.92 35.32 3.87
CA GLY A 154 0.06 36.25 4.40
C GLY A 154 0.41 35.98 5.87
N GLY A 155 1.35 36.73 6.40
CA GLY A 155 1.83 36.53 7.77
C GLY A 155 3.24 37.05 7.96
N THR A 156 3.87 36.57 9.03
CA THR A 156 5.29 36.82 9.31
C THR A 156 6.02 35.50 9.49
N ALA A 157 7.27 35.45 9.08
CA ALA A 157 8.15 34.32 9.32
C ALA A 157 9.32 34.77 10.22
N ASP A 158 9.56 34.06 11.32
CA ASP A 158 10.70 34.29 12.22
C ASP A 158 11.77 33.23 11.96
N PHE A 159 12.88 33.65 11.38
CA PHE A 159 13.94 32.77 10.89
C PHE A 159 15.14 32.76 11.83
N LYS A 160 15.66 31.56 12.12
CA LYS A 160 16.82 31.35 12.97
C LYS A 160 17.75 30.29 12.40
N LYS A 161 19.01 30.65 12.17
CA LYS A 161 20.06 29.67 11.84
C LYS A 161 20.31 28.76 13.05
N ILE A 162 20.43 27.46 12.80
CA ILE A 162 20.79 26.45 13.80
C ILE A 162 22.01 25.66 13.31
N GLU A 163 22.51 24.74 14.14
CA GLU A 163 23.53 23.80 13.69
C GLU A 163 23.01 22.97 12.51
N ASN A 164 23.80 22.89 11.45
CA ASN A 164 23.48 22.18 10.21
C ASN A 164 22.19 22.61 9.49
N GLY A 165 21.59 23.77 9.82
CA GLY A 165 20.33 24.14 9.20
C GLY A 165 19.71 25.45 9.67
N PHE A 166 18.37 25.51 9.62
CA PHE A 166 17.59 26.62 10.15
C PHE A 166 16.24 26.16 10.73
N GLU A 167 15.72 26.94 11.65
CA GLU A 167 14.33 26.91 12.10
C GLU A 167 13.61 28.14 11.53
N ILE A 168 12.34 27.98 11.19
CA ILE A 168 11.48 29.08 10.79
C ILE A 168 10.07 28.89 11.34
N THR A 169 9.52 29.93 11.97
CA THR A 169 8.15 29.91 12.52
C THR A 169 7.27 30.86 11.74
N TYR A 170 6.22 30.30 11.10
CA TYR A 170 5.24 31.07 10.35
C TYR A 170 4.05 31.41 11.24
N ASP A 171 3.81 32.70 11.47
CA ASP A 171 2.59 33.21 12.11
C ASP A 171 1.65 33.76 11.04
N MET A 172 0.46 33.18 10.94
CA MET A 172 -0.62 33.57 10.02
C MET A 172 -1.82 34.09 10.82
N PRO A 173 -1.84 35.38 11.22
CA PRO A 173 -2.91 35.93 12.05
C PRO A 173 -4.31 35.88 11.41
N ASN A 174 -4.39 35.79 10.09
CA ASN A 174 -5.66 35.77 9.35
C ASN A 174 -6.43 34.46 9.54
N VAL A 175 -5.74 33.34 9.74
CA VAL A 175 -6.33 32.02 10.04
C VAL A 175 -6.06 31.57 11.47
N GLY A 176 -5.14 32.25 12.17
CA GLY A 176 -4.82 31.94 13.57
C GLY A 176 -3.78 30.87 13.77
N PHE A 177 -3.00 30.57 12.75
CA PHE A 177 -2.09 29.42 12.74
C PHE A 177 -0.65 29.87 13.01
N VAL A 178 0.04 29.12 13.86
CA VAL A 178 1.48 29.21 14.09
C VAL A 178 2.09 27.86 13.74
N ILE A 179 2.98 27.84 12.74
CA ILE A 179 3.56 26.61 12.21
C ILE A 179 5.09 26.72 12.24
N PRO A 180 5.75 26.08 13.21
CA PRO A 180 7.19 25.97 13.28
C PRO A 180 7.72 24.81 12.43
N ILE A 181 8.78 25.11 11.66
CA ILE A 181 9.43 24.19 10.73
C ILE A 181 10.95 24.21 10.98
N GLU A 182 11.57 23.05 10.86
CA GLU A 182 13.02 22.87 10.87
C GLU A 182 13.48 22.30 9.53
N VAL A 183 14.61 22.80 9.02
CA VAL A 183 15.29 22.24 7.84
C VAL A 183 16.75 22.00 8.18
N LYS A 184 17.20 20.75 8.10
CA LYS A 184 18.57 20.33 8.42
C LYS A 184 19.25 19.65 7.24
N LEU A 185 20.54 19.91 7.12
CA LEU A 185 21.43 19.24 6.20
C LEU A 185 22.17 18.12 6.91
N GLU A 186 21.93 16.89 6.47
CA GLU A 186 22.65 15.72 6.93
C GLU A 186 23.61 15.22 5.84
N LYS A 187 24.27 14.09 6.06
CA LYS A 187 25.40 13.60 5.24
C LYS A 187 25.15 13.66 3.71
N ASP A 188 24.01 13.17 3.26
CA ASP A 188 23.63 13.02 1.85
C ASP A 188 22.18 13.41 1.55
N TYR A 189 21.47 13.98 2.52
CA TYR A 189 20.10 14.46 2.39
C TYR A 189 19.86 15.79 3.09
N VAL A 190 18.77 16.45 2.68
CA VAL A 190 18.14 17.52 3.46
C VAL A 190 16.86 16.96 4.09
N GLU A 191 16.66 17.23 5.38
CA GLU A 191 15.45 16.85 6.11
C GLU A 191 14.60 18.10 6.35
N THR A 192 13.30 17.99 6.07
CA THR A 192 12.30 18.99 6.43
C THR A 192 11.41 18.42 7.52
N ARG A 193 11.26 19.12 8.64
CA ARG A 193 10.47 18.67 9.79
C ARG A 193 9.44 19.73 10.19
N ILE A 194 8.19 19.33 10.39
CA ILE A 194 7.16 20.14 11.04
C ILE A 194 7.19 19.79 12.54
N LEU A 195 7.40 20.79 13.41
CA LEU A 195 7.44 20.59 14.85
C LEU A 195 6.00 20.53 15.39
N GLY A 196 5.43 19.33 15.42
CA GLY A 196 3.99 19.11 15.58
C GLY A 196 3.45 19.49 16.95
N ASP A 197 4.28 19.35 17.99
CA ASP A 197 3.92 19.74 19.36
C ASP A 197 3.81 21.26 19.52
N GLU A 198 4.50 22.02 18.67
CA GLU A 198 4.57 23.49 18.74
C GLU A 198 3.55 24.18 17.82
N ILE A 199 2.77 23.44 17.03
CA ILE A 199 1.71 24.00 16.18
C ILE A 199 0.61 24.62 17.05
N SER A 200 0.17 25.83 16.70
CA SER A 200 -1.05 26.44 17.26
C SER A 200 -2.05 26.70 16.14
N ASP A 201 -3.33 26.39 16.39
CA ASP A 201 -4.44 26.70 15.49
C ASP A 201 -5.66 27.26 16.25
N GLU A 202 -5.38 28.04 17.29
CA GLU A 202 -6.36 28.33 18.35
C GLU A 202 -6.94 29.75 18.32
N LYS A 203 -6.64 30.57 17.30
CA LYS A 203 -7.19 31.94 17.26
C LYS A 203 -8.70 31.90 17.05
N GLU A 204 -9.41 32.50 18.00
CA GLU A 204 -10.85 32.75 17.92
C GLU A 204 -11.08 34.04 17.12
N PHE A 205 -11.86 33.94 16.04
CA PHE A 205 -12.37 35.11 15.33
C PHE A 205 -13.50 35.76 16.12
N ALA A 206 -13.76 37.05 15.87
CA ALA A 206 -14.91 37.73 16.45
C ALA A 206 -16.21 37.08 15.96
N GLU A 207 -17.10 36.71 16.88
CA GLU A 207 -18.40 36.11 16.55
C GLU A 207 -19.31 37.13 15.85
N ASP A 208 -19.65 36.87 14.58
CA ASP A 208 -20.73 37.56 13.87
C ASP A 208 -22.09 36.82 13.97
N ASP A 209 -22.07 35.57 14.45
CA ASP A 209 -23.24 34.68 14.57
C ASP A 209 -23.02 33.62 15.69
N ASP A 210 -23.91 33.57 16.69
CA ASP A 210 -23.89 32.61 17.82
C ASP A 210 -24.00 31.13 17.38
N SER A 211 -24.18 30.86 16.08
CA SER A 211 -24.31 29.52 15.49
C SER A 211 -23.07 29.03 14.73
N LYS A 212 -21.91 29.70 14.83
CA LYS A 212 -20.65 29.27 14.20
C LYS A 212 -19.56 29.04 15.25
N ASP A 213 -18.74 28.00 15.08
CA ASP A 213 -17.51 27.86 15.87
C ASP A 213 -16.51 28.90 15.37
N PRO A 214 -16.03 29.82 16.23
CA PRO A 214 -15.11 30.89 15.81
C PRO A 214 -13.69 30.39 15.52
N LYS A 215 -13.42 29.07 15.55
CA LYS A 215 -12.09 28.48 15.35
C LYS A 215 -11.93 27.86 13.97
N SER A 216 -10.94 28.36 13.24
CA SER A 216 -10.30 27.61 12.15
C SER A 216 -9.41 26.52 12.74
N ARG A 217 -9.39 25.32 12.16
CA ARG A 217 -8.54 24.22 12.62
C ARG A 217 -7.80 23.56 11.48
N LEU A 218 -6.49 23.37 11.65
CA LEU A 218 -5.63 22.75 10.65
C LEU A 218 -6.03 21.28 10.41
N VAL A 219 -6.17 20.90 9.15
CA VAL A 219 -6.55 19.54 8.73
C VAL A 219 -5.35 18.81 8.14
N SER A 220 -4.68 19.40 7.14
CA SER A 220 -3.48 18.84 6.50
C SER A 220 -2.47 19.91 6.12
N LEU A 221 -1.21 19.52 5.94
CA LEU A 221 -0.14 20.40 5.44
C LEU A 221 0.76 19.66 4.45
N ARG A 222 1.07 20.33 3.33
CA ARG A 222 2.11 19.92 2.37
C ARG A 222 3.26 20.91 2.48
N LEU A 223 4.40 20.44 2.99
CA LEU A 223 5.59 21.27 3.20
C LEU A 223 6.49 21.20 1.96
N PHE A 224 6.79 22.36 1.36
CA PHE A 224 7.51 22.51 0.09
C PHE A 224 6.97 21.59 -1.03
N PRO A 225 5.66 21.67 -1.37
CA PRO A 225 5.01 20.71 -2.26
C PRO A 225 5.61 20.62 -3.67
N PHE A 226 6.33 21.67 -4.09
CA PHE A 226 6.97 21.77 -5.40
C PHE A 226 8.50 21.60 -5.35
N LEU A 227 9.02 20.99 -4.28
CA LEU A 227 10.44 20.70 -4.17
C LEU A 227 10.91 19.85 -5.36
N GLY A 228 11.90 20.36 -6.09
CA GLY A 228 12.47 19.70 -7.27
C GLY A 228 11.53 19.59 -8.48
N ALA A 229 10.43 20.35 -8.51
CA ALA A 229 9.43 20.30 -9.57
C ALA A 229 9.95 20.89 -10.89
N GLU A 230 9.65 20.21 -12.00
CA GLU A 230 10.17 20.50 -13.34
C GLU A 230 9.08 20.48 -14.41
N THR A 231 9.26 21.27 -15.48
CA THR A 231 8.31 21.30 -16.61
C THR A 231 8.62 20.23 -17.63
N SER A 232 7.59 19.63 -18.23
CA SER A 232 7.79 18.67 -19.34
C SER A 232 8.29 19.33 -20.63
N LYS A 233 8.13 20.65 -20.80
CA LYS A 233 8.54 21.37 -22.02
C LYS A 233 10.06 21.54 -22.10
N LYS A 234 10.71 21.78 -20.95
CA LYS A 234 12.16 22.01 -20.86
C LYS A 234 12.96 20.79 -20.44
N GLU A 235 12.38 19.91 -19.64
CA GLU A 235 13.09 18.78 -19.05
C GLU A 235 12.55 17.45 -19.55
N ASN A 236 13.45 16.45 -19.59
CA ASN A 236 13.08 15.05 -19.67
C ASN A 236 13.23 14.42 -18.29
N GLY A 237 12.42 13.42 -17.99
CA GLY A 237 12.41 12.86 -16.65
C GLY A 237 11.17 12.04 -16.36
N TYR A 238 11.02 11.71 -15.08
CA TYR A 238 9.85 11.03 -14.56
C TYR A 238 9.72 11.23 -13.04
N ILE A 239 8.50 11.08 -12.55
CA ILE A 239 8.19 10.91 -11.12
C ILE A 239 8.19 9.41 -10.82
N VAL A 240 8.77 9.01 -9.68
CA VAL A 240 8.65 7.68 -9.09
C VAL A 240 7.60 7.70 -8.00
N LEU A 241 6.59 6.83 -8.11
CA LEU A 241 5.55 6.64 -7.09
C LEU A 241 5.60 5.22 -6.52
N PRO A 242 5.27 5.04 -5.23
CA PRO A 242 5.21 3.73 -4.58
C PRO A 242 3.84 3.06 -4.80
N ASP A 243 3.33 3.14 -6.04
CA ASP A 243 2.08 2.50 -6.43
C ASP A 243 2.35 1.03 -6.78
N GLY A 244 1.86 0.13 -5.94
CA GLY A 244 2.16 -1.31 -6.01
C GLY A 244 3.67 -1.59 -5.87
N PRO A 245 4.31 -2.30 -6.83
CA PRO A 245 5.76 -2.52 -6.81
C PRO A 245 6.56 -1.24 -7.09
N GLY A 246 5.91 -0.18 -7.56
CA GLY A 246 6.52 1.05 -8.04
C GLY A 246 6.04 1.40 -9.44
N ALA A 247 5.87 2.70 -9.69
CA ALA A 247 5.40 3.20 -10.97
C ALA A 247 6.07 4.51 -11.37
N LEU A 248 6.08 4.79 -12.67
CA LEU A 248 6.64 5.99 -13.28
C LEU A 248 5.55 6.82 -13.95
N ILE A 249 5.61 8.13 -13.71
CA ILE A 249 4.91 9.14 -14.50
C ILE A 249 5.97 9.86 -15.33
N ASP A 250 5.99 9.61 -16.63
CA ASP A 250 6.96 10.21 -17.55
C ASP A 250 6.61 11.68 -17.81
N PHE A 251 7.65 12.52 -17.91
CA PHE A 251 7.51 13.91 -18.32
C PHE A 251 7.08 13.95 -19.79
N GLN A 252 5.83 14.36 -20.03
CA GLN A 252 5.23 14.39 -21.36
C GLN A 252 4.78 15.80 -21.71
N LYS A 253 5.21 16.27 -22.89
CA LYS A 253 4.88 17.61 -23.40
C LYS A 253 3.42 17.74 -23.82
N ASP A 254 2.85 16.64 -24.31
CA ASP A 254 1.52 16.59 -24.92
C ASP A 254 0.52 15.81 -24.04
N ARG A 255 0.74 15.78 -22.71
CA ARG A 255 -0.18 15.12 -21.79
C ARG A 255 -1.52 15.86 -21.78
N ALA A 256 -2.61 15.11 -21.86
CA ALA A 256 -3.95 15.68 -21.71
C ALA A 256 -4.11 16.24 -20.30
N SER A 257 -4.59 17.49 -20.18
CA SER A 257 -4.86 18.10 -18.89
C SER A 257 -5.92 17.29 -18.13
N THR A 258 -5.67 17.07 -16.85
CA THR A 258 -6.61 16.45 -15.91
C THR A 258 -6.71 17.35 -14.68
N ASN A 259 -7.82 17.25 -13.95
CA ASN A 259 -7.94 17.90 -12.63
C ASN A 259 -7.71 16.91 -11.47
N ASN A 260 -7.29 15.68 -11.77
CA ASN A 260 -7.14 14.63 -10.78
C ASN A 260 -5.68 14.47 -10.39
N LEU A 261 -5.40 14.61 -9.10
CA LEU A 261 -4.12 14.31 -8.49
C LEU A 261 -4.04 12.82 -8.13
N TYR A 262 -2.82 12.26 -8.14
CA TYR A 262 -2.53 11.08 -7.34
C TYR A 262 -2.53 11.50 -5.88
N SER A 263 -3.26 10.80 -5.01
CA SER A 263 -3.26 11.05 -3.57
C SER A 263 -3.63 9.77 -2.87
N GLU A 264 -2.67 9.13 -2.20
CA GLU A 264 -2.89 7.87 -1.52
C GLU A 264 -2.30 7.85 -0.13
N ARG A 265 -2.94 7.07 0.76
CA ARG A 265 -2.59 6.99 2.18
C ARG A 265 -1.43 6.02 2.42
N VAL A 266 -0.44 6.45 3.18
CA VAL A 266 0.63 5.58 3.69
C VAL A 266 0.05 4.53 4.62
N TYR A 267 0.34 3.26 4.33
CA TYR A 267 -0.17 2.07 5.01
C TYR A 267 -1.71 1.91 4.96
N GLY A 268 -2.36 2.52 3.97
CA GLY A 268 -3.79 2.35 3.67
C GLY A 268 -4.74 3.06 4.63
N ASP A 269 -6.04 2.89 4.42
CA ASP A 269 -7.06 3.63 5.16
C ASP A 269 -7.17 3.24 6.64
N ASP A 270 -7.40 4.23 7.51
CA ASP A 270 -7.78 3.97 8.90
C ASP A 270 -9.30 3.72 8.97
N TRP A 271 -9.70 2.51 9.35
CA TRP A 271 -11.12 2.15 9.42
C TRP A 271 -11.87 2.90 10.53
N ALA A 272 -11.15 3.54 11.46
CA ALA A 272 -11.73 4.24 12.60
C ALA A 272 -12.26 5.64 12.27
N PHE A 273 -11.95 6.19 11.10
CA PHE A 273 -12.51 7.46 10.66
C PHE A 273 -12.82 7.50 9.15
N SER A 274 -12.24 6.60 8.34
CA SER A 274 -12.55 6.51 6.91
C SER A 274 -13.87 5.77 6.67
N SER A 275 -14.73 6.28 5.80
CA SER A 275 -15.93 5.55 5.41
C SER A 275 -15.59 4.58 4.28
N LYS A 276 -16.25 3.42 4.22
CA LYS A 276 -16.03 2.44 3.13
C LYS A 276 -16.31 2.98 1.73
N ALA A 277 -17.06 4.08 1.62
CA ALA A 277 -17.33 4.75 0.35
C ALA A 277 -16.13 5.60 -0.11
N ASP A 278 -15.26 6.00 0.82
CA ASP A 278 -14.08 6.84 0.59
C ASP A 278 -12.81 6.00 0.38
N PHE A 279 -12.88 4.67 0.49
CA PHE A 279 -11.71 3.82 0.34
C PHE A 279 -11.21 3.90 -1.09
N SER A 280 -9.92 4.17 -1.23
CA SER A 280 -9.32 4.20 -2.56
C SER A 280 -9.40 2.83 -3.22
N SER A 281 -9.64 2.85 -4.53
CA SER A 281 -9.48 1.65 -5.35
C SER A 281 -8.02 1.40 -5.76
N ARG A 282 -7.13 2.34 -5.44
CA ARG A 282 -5.70 2.22 -5.65
C ARG A 282 -5.06 1.30 -4.61
N GLN A 283 -3.88 0.79 -4.96
CA GLN A 283 -3.02 0.10 -4.03
C GLN A 283 -2.56 1.06 -2.94
N SER A 284 -2.70 0.63 -1.68
CA SER A 284 -2.19 1.39 -0.54
C SER A 284 -0.67 1.54 -0.63
N ILE A 285 -0.13 2.68 -0.24
CA ILE A 285 1.31 2.90 -0.21
C ILE A 285 1.94 2.02 0.87
N LYS A 286 2.73 1.02 0.46
CA LYS A 286 3.44 0.09 1.36
C LYS A 286 4.77 0.63 1.85
N MET A 287 5.43 1.46 1.05
CA MET A 287 6.73 2.06 1.30
C MET A 287 6.58 3.59 1.22
N PRO A 288 6.93 4.35 2.26
CA PRO A 288 6.66 5.78 2.34
C PRO A 288 7.68 6.62 1.54
N THR A 289 7.89 6.28 0.27
CA THR A 289 8.89 6.89 -0.61
C THR A 289 8.30 7.45 -1.90
N PHE A 290 8.93 8.46 -2.47
CA PHE A 290 8.62 9.01 -3.80
C PHE A 290 9.88 9.62 -4.39
N GLY A 291 9.90 9.99 -5.67
CA GLY A 291 11.09 10.62 -6.23
C GLY A 291 10.85 11.33 -7.55
N ILE A 292 11.82 12.15 -7.95
CA ILE A 292 11.83 12.80 -9.26
C ILE A 292 13.21 12.62 -9.87
N LYS A 293 13.23 12.21 -11.13
CA LYS A 293 14.41 12.30 -12.01
C LYS A 293 14.15 13.38 -13.05
N SER A 294 15.09 14.31 -13.21
CA SER A 294 15.22 15.23 -14.33
C SER A 294 16.68 15.32 -14.80
N GLU A 295 16.97 16.08 -15.86
CA GLU A 295 18.36 16.33 -16.25
C GLU A 295 19.09 17.19 -15.19
N ASN A 296 18.34 18.08 -14.53
CA ASN A 296 18.86 19.00 -13.51
C ASN A 296 19.07 18.38 -12.12
N GLN A 297 18.26 17.40 -11.70
CA GLN A 297 18.38 16.75 -10.39
C GLN A 297 17.77 15.35 -10.36
N THR A 298 18.17 14.56 -9.38
CA THR A 298 17.53 13.27 -9.08
C THR A 298 17.51 13.10 -7.58
N PHE A 299 16.34 12.80 -7.01
CA PHE A 299 16.20 12.63 -5.57
C PHE A 299 15.17 11.55 -5.20
N LEU A 300 15.36 10.98 -4.02
CA LEU A 300 14.40 10.14 -3.31
C LEU A 300 13.89 10.89 -2.08
N GLY A 301 12.58 11.09 -1.97
CA GLY A 301 11.90 11.50 -0.76
C GLY A 301 11.49 10.27 0.08
N LEU A 302 11.75 10.32 1.38
CA LEU A 302 11.34 9.32 2.37
C LEU A 302 10.62 10.03 3.52
N ILE A 303 9.37 9.64 3.80
CA ILE A 303 8.65 10.12 4.98
C ILE A 303 9.11 9.27 6.17
N GLU A 304 9.82 9.86 7.12
CA GLU A 304 10.44 9.13 8.23
C GLU A 304 9.61 9.27 9.52
N GLU A 305 9.30 10.48 9.95
CA GLU A 305 8.42 10.74 11.10
C GLU A 305 7.00 11.06 10.63
N GLY A 306 6.02 10.43 11.29
CA GLY A 306 4.61 10.70 11.05
C GLY A 306 4.03 10.06 9.78
N ASP A 307 4.69 9.04 9.25
CA ASP A 307 4.27 8.20 8.12
C ASP A 307 2.83 7.66 8.27
N VAL A 308 2.44 7.22 9.47
CA VAL A 308 1.09 6.68 9.75
C VAL A 308 -0.07 7.68 9.53
N TYR A 309 0.22 8.97 9.46
CA TYR A 309 -0.77 10.02 9.13
C TYR A 309 -0.32 10.86 7.93
N ALA A 310 0.32 10.25 6.94
CA ALA A 310 0.72 10.92 5.71
C ALA A 310 0.04 10.34 4.47
N ASN A 311 -0.19 11.20 3.47
CA ASN A 311 -0.46 10.80 2.09
C ASN A 311 0.77 11.11 1.22
N ILE A 312 0.93 10.41 0.09
CA ILE A 312 1.77 10.88 -1.01
C ILE A 312 0.87 11.45 -2.09
N VAL A 313 1.14 12.70 -2.46
CA VAL A 313 0.39 13.47 -3.45
C VAL A 313 1.30 13.78 -4.63
N SER A 314 0.80 13.59 -5.85
CA SER A 314 1.58 13.85 -7.06
C SER A 314 0.70 14.31 -8.22
N ALA A 315 1.27 15.17 -9.06
CA ALA A 315 0.66 15.62 -10.31
C ALA A 315 1.70 15.66 -11.43
N PRO A 316 1.36 15.17 -12.64
CA PRO A 316 2.13 15.51 -13.83
C PRO A 316 1.90 16.97 -14.25
N SER A 317 2.78 17.47 -15.13
CA SER A 317 2.56 18.72 -15.86
C SER A 317 1.20 18.70 -16.59
N GLU A 318 0.57 19.86 -16.67
CA GLU A 318 -0.79 20.10 -17.22
C GLU A 318 -1.94 19.65 -16.30
N THR A 319 -1.64 19.09 -15.12
CA THR A 319 -2.60 18.88 -14.03
C THR A 319 -2.45 20.02 -13.02
N LEU A 320 -3.36 21.00 -13.07
CA LEU A 320 -3.42 22.22 -12.25
C LEU A 320 -2.23 23.20 -12.42
N THR A 321 -1.03 22.69 -12.72
CA THR A 321 0.19 23.45 -12.94
C THR A 321 0.98 22.94 -14.15
N GLN A 322 1.89 23.76 -14.69
CA GLN A 322 2.83 23.33 -15.74
C GLN A 322 4.02 22.48 -15.24
N TYR A 323 4.00 22.07 -13.98
CA TYR A 323 5.11 21.32 -13.36
C TYR A 323 4.69 19.89 -13.03
N ASN A 324 5.65 18.98 -13.14
CA ASN A 324 5.61 17.64 -12.56
C ASN A 324 6.12 17.75 -11.12
N TRP A 325 5.34 17.29 -10.14
CA TRP A 325 5.69 17.35 -8.72
C TRP A 325 5.10 16.18 -7.93
N ALA A 326 5.78 15.82 -6.84
CA ALA A 326 5.36 14.84 -5.86
C ALA A 326 5.80 15.31 -4.47
N THR A 327 4.97 15.08 -3.45
CA THR A 327 5.20 15.53 -2.06
C THR A 327 4.48 14.64 -1.06
N ALA A 328 4.90 14.73 0.20
CA ALA A 328 4.09 14.28 1.32
C ALA A 328 3.01 15.31 1.70
N GLU A 329 1.84 14.83 2.10
CA GLU A 329 0.82 15.59 2.81
C GLU A 329 0.63 14.99 4.21
N HIS A 330 0.88 15.79 5.24
CA HIS A 330 0.74 15.36 6.63
C HIS A 330 -0.63 15.75 7.19
N LEU A 331 -1.29 14.81 7.86
CA LEU A 331 -2.64 14.95 8.37
C LEU A 331 -2.63 15.16 9.89
N PHE A 332 -3.37 16.17 10.31
CA PHE A 332 -3.47 16.62 11.70
C PHE A 332 -4.86 16.34 12.28
N ARG A 333 -5.90 16.35 11.43
CA ARG A 333 -7.28 16.02 11.79
C ARG A 333 -7.92 15.14 10.72
N PHE A 334 -8.90 14.36 11.13
CA PHE A 334 -9.52 13.34 10.28
C PHE A 334 -11.00 13.58 10.11
N LYS A 335 -11.46 13.55 8.86
CA LYS A 335 -12.87 13.52 8.50
C LYS A 335 -13.49 12.23 9.03
N PHE A 336 -14.68 12.32 9.61
CA PHE A 336 -15.44 11.15 10.06
C PHE A 336 -16.95 11.41 10.02
N PHE A 337 -17.73 10.33 10.01
CA PHE A 337 -19.19 10.41 10.06
C PHE A 337 -19.70 10.42 11.51
N GLN A 338 -20.37 11.50 11.90
CA GLN A 338 -20.99 11.67 13.21
C GLN A 338 -22.49 11.30 13.15
N PRO A 339 -22.91 10.16 13.73
CA PRO A 339 -24.31 9.78 13.76
C PRO A 339 -25.11 10.69 14.71
N THR A 340 -26.30 11.10 14.27
CA THR A 340 -27.25 11.93 15.05
C THR A 340 -28.38 11.12 15.69
N ASN A 341 -28.52 9.85 15.31
CA ASN A 341 -29.55 8.96 15.84
C ASN A 341 -28.95 7.69 16.48
N ARG A 342 -29.74 7.03 17.35
CA ARG A 342 -29.31 5.81 18.05
C ARG A 342 -29.08 4.61 17.13
N LYS A 343 -29.71 4.61 15.94
CA LYS A 343 -29.53 3.55 14.94
C LYS A 343 -28.21 3.71 14.17
N LYS A 344 -27.56 4.88 14.29
CA LYS A 344 -26.34 5.27 13.58
C LYS A 344 -26.47 5.16 12.05
N LEU A 345 -27.65 5.50 11.52
CA LEU A 345 -27.96 5.46 10.09
C LEU A 345 -28.05 6.86 9.46
N GLU A 346 -28.27 7.88 10.28
CA GLU A 346 -28.34 9.29 9.87
C GLU A 346 -27.28 10.06 10.67
N GLY A 347 -26.71 11.08 10.05
CA GLY A 347 -25.59 11.83 10.58
C GLY A 347 -25.06 12.85 9.58
N TYR A 348 -23.93 13.44 9.90
CA TYR A 348 -23.20 14.38 9.05
C TYR A 348 -21.70 14.09 9.12
N PHE A 349 -20.95 14.49 8.10
CA PHE A 349 -19.49 14.45 8.15
C PHE A 349 -18.95 15.69 8.87
N THR A 350 -17.94 15.47 9.70
CA THR A 350 -17.23 16.50 10.47
C THR A 350 -15.78 16.05 10.67
N TYR A 351 -14.96 16.86 11.34
CA TYR A 351 -13.54 16.59 11.58
C TYR A 351 -13.25 16.32 13.06
N SER A 352 -12.24 15.49 13.33
CA SER A 352 -11.77 15.27 14.71
C SER A 352 -11.43 16.61 15.37
N GLN A 353 -11.94 16.86 16.57
CA GLN A 353 -11.71 18.15 17.25
C GLN A 353 -10.24 18.29 17.67
N GLU A 354 -9.68 17.22 18.23
CA GLU A 354 -8.29 17.16 18.69
C GLU A 354 -7.33 16.94 17.52
N MET A 355 -6.21 17.66 17.56
CA MET A 355 -5.09 17.52 16.63
C MET A 355 -4.22 16.33 17.02
N GLN A 356 -3.73 15.56 16.04
CA GLN A 356 -2.62 14.62 16.27
C GLN A 356 -1.31 15.40 16.30
N ARG A 357 -0.86 15.72 17.51
CA ARG A 357 0.38 16.43 17.79
C ARG A 357 1.54 15.45 17.81
N GLU A 358 2.30 15.46 16.74
CA GLU A 358 3.55 14.73 16.60
C GLU A 358 4.35 15.32 15.44
N ASP A 359 5.68 15.22 15.55
CA ASP A 359 6.59 15.68 14.51
C ASP A 359 6.40 14.89 13.21
N ARG A 360 6.64 15.59 12.10
CA ARG A 360 6.48 15.08 10.74
C ARG A 360 7.73 15.38 9.95
N SER A 361 8.42 14.39 9.42
CA SER A 361 9.67 14.60 8.69
C SER A 361 9.63 13.97 7.29
N VAL A 362 10.31 14.62 6.35
CA VAL A 362 10.64 14.05 5.05
C VAL A 362 12.12 14.28 4.79
N ARG A 363 12.84 13.20 4.47
CA ARG A 363 14.24 13.22 4.05
C ARG A 363 14.32 13.18 2.54
N TYR A 364 15.05 14.11 1.93
CA TYR A 364 15.27 14.18 0.49
C TYR A 364 16.73 13.85 0.17
N TYR A 365 16.98 12.61 -0.22
CA TYR A 365 18.31 12.11 -0.62
C TYR A 365 18.62 12.54 -2.05
N LEU A 366 19.72 13.27 -2.24
CA LEU A 366 20.19 13.63 -3.58
C LEU A 366 20.97 12.44 -4.16
N ILE A 367 20.51 11.93 -5.30
CA ILE A 367 21.12 10.77 -5.93
C ILE A 367 22.24 11.23 -6.88
N ASP A 368 23.47 10.89 -6.51
CA ASP A 368 24.68 11.15 -7.30
C ASP A 368 24.79 10.14 -8.46
N GLY A 369 25.40 10.57 -9.58
CA GLY A 369 25.65 9.70 -10.72
C GLY A 369 25.74 10.47 -12.03
N SER A 370 26.24 9.84 -13.10
CA SER A 370 26.23 10.46 -14.43
C SER A 370 24.83 10.52 -15.03
N ASP A 371 23.99 9.52 -14.75
CA ASP A 371 22.59 9.44 -15.17
C ASP A 371 21.80 8.52 -14.23
N PRO A 372 21.61 8.92 -12.95
CA PRO A 372 20.90 8.09 -11.98
C PRO A 372 19.45 7.83 -12.41
N THR A 373 18.92 6.70 -11.96
CA THR A 373 17.64 6.13 -12.35
C THR A 373 16.79 5.78 -11.13
N TYR A 374 15.63 5.14 -11.34
CA TYR A 374 14.83 4.61 -10.23
C TYR A 374 15.53 3.45 -9.53
N VAL A 375 16.51 2.80 -10.17
CA VAL A 375 17.32 1.75 -9.55
C VAL A 375 18.15 2.36 -8.44
N ASP A 376 18.88 3.45 -8.73
CA ASP A 376 19.71 4.16 -7.75
C ASP A 376 18.88 4.71 -6.57
N MET A 377 17.65 5.16 -6.84
CA MET A 377 16.69 5.54 -5.79
C MET A 377 16.29 4.34 -4.91
N ALA A 378 15.98 3.19 -5.51
CA ALA A 378 15.62 1.99 -4.77
C ALA A 378 16.81 1.42 -3.99
N GLU A 379 18.03 1.52 -4.52
CA GLU A 379 19.27 1.18 -3.82
C GLU A 379 19.48 2.08 -2.60
N ARG A 380 19.26 3.40 -2.74
CA ARG A 380 19.35 4.31 -1.58
C ARG A 380 18.31 3.99 -0.50
N TYR A 381 17.12 3.56 -0.90
CA TYR A 381 16.11 3.08 0.05
C TYR A 381 16.52 1.76 0.70
N ARG A 382 17.13 0.83 -0.05
CA ARG A 382 17.74 -0.39 0.51
C ARG A 382 18.78 -0.07 1.58
N GLU A 383 19.65 0.92 1.33
CA GLU A 383 20.64 1.36 2.32
C GLU A 383 19.97 1.86 3.61
N TYR A 384 18.88 2.63 3.51
CA TYR A 384 18.09 3.01 4.69
C TYR A 384 17.53 1.79 5.43
N LEU A 385 16.95 0.83 4.71
CA LEU A 385 16.43 -0.40 5.30
C LEU A 385 17.52 -1.21 6.05
N MET A 386 18.75 -1.21 5.53
CA MET A 386 19.86 -1.93 6.16
C MET A 386 20.46 -1.17 7.34
N GLU A 387 20.74 0.12 7.16
CA GLU A 387 21.50 0.92 8.13
C GLU A 387 20.65 1.40 9.30
N GLU A 388 19.36 1.68 9.07
CA GLU A 388 18.45 2.28 10.05
C GLU A 388 17.33 1.33 10.50
N GLU A 389 16.73 0.57 9.59
CA GLU A 389 15.68 -0.43 9.94
C GLU A 389 16.27 -1.80 10.34
N GLY A 390 17.58 -1.98 10.19
CA GLY A 390 18.30 -3.18 10.66
C GLY A 390 17.99 -4.45 9.87
N LEU A 391 17.66 -4.33 8.58
CA LEU A 391 17.49 -5.50 7.70
C LEU A 391 18.86 -6.07 7.30
N ASP A 392 19.08 -7.33 7.68
CA ASP A 392 20.28 -8.07 7.29
C ASP A 392 20.12 -8.71 5.91
N ARG A 393 21.27 -8.98 5.26
CA ARG A 393 21.29 -9.78 4.03
C ARG A 393 20.84 -11.22 4.30
N LEU A 394 20.12 -11.78 3.35
CA LEU A 394 19.73 -13.19 3.35
C LEU A 394 20.94 -14.11 3.30
N GLU A 395 20.80 -15.29 3.88
CA GLU A 395 21.77 -16.36 3.71
C GLU A 395 21.58 -17.06 2.35
N ALA A 396 22.69 -17.33 1.66
CA ALA A 396 22.68 -18.09 0.41
C ALA A 396 22.05 -19.48 0.62
N LYS A 397 21.06 -19.81 -0.21
CA LYS A 397 20.43 -21.13 -0.26
C LYS A 397 20.79 -21.86 -1.54
N LYS A 398 20.82 -23.20 -1.49
CA LYS A 398 21.09 -24.04 -2.67
C LYS A 398 19.98 -23.92 -3.72
N ASN A 399 18.73 -23.84 -3.26
CA ASN A 399 17.56 -23.84 -4.11
C ASN A 399 16.61 -22.71 -3.70
N VAL A 400 15.74 -22.31 -4.61
CA VAL A 400 14.59 -21.46 -4.28
C VAL A 400 13.57 -22.27 -3.48
N SER A 401 12.90 -21.62 -2.52
CA SER A 401 11.84 -22.24 -1.74
C SER A 401 10.48 -22.02 -2.39
N LEU A 402 9.75 -23.10 -2.70
CA LEU A 402 8.35 -23.03 -3.10
C LEU A 402 7.49 -22.59 -1.91
N GLN A 403 6.75 -21.49 -2.06
CA GLN A 403 5.75 -21.06 -1.09
C GLN A 403 4.46 -21.85 -1.32
N LEU A 404 4.20 -22.83 -0.47
CA LEU A 404 3.10 -23.78 -0.63
C LEU A 404 2.00 -23.51 0.40
N SER A 405 0.93 -22.87 -0.04
CA SER A 405 -0.27 -22.64 0.77
C SER A 405 -1.17 -23.88 0.72
N LEU A 406 -1.48 -24.48 1.87
CA LEU A 406 -2.39 -25.62 1.98
C LEU A 406 -3.65 -25.23 2.75
N ILE A 407 -4.82 -25.42 2.13
CA ILE A 407 -6.10 -25.14 2.81
C ILE A 407 -6.55 -26.40 3.56
N GLY A 408 -6.46 -26.32 4.89
CA GLY A 408 -6.86 -27.38 5.81
C GLY A 408 -8.38 -27.63 5.80
N GLY A 409 -9.16 -26.60 6.09
CA GLY A 409 -10.61 -26.72 6.07
C GLY A 409 -11.36 -25.40 6.23
N GLY A 410 -12.63 -25.43 5.88
CA GLY A 410 -13.57 -24.31 6.04
C GLY A 410 -14.84 -24.72 6.75
N THR A 411 -15.87 -23.90 6.60
CA THR A 411 -17.20 -24.14 7.13
C THR A 411 -18.17 -24.42 5.98
N LYS A 412 -18.88 -25.54 6.07
CA LYS A 412 -20.06 -25.84 5.27
C LYS A 412 -21.31 -25.36 6.00
N LYS A 413 -22.08 -24.50 5.33
CA LYS A 413 -23.36 -24.01 5.86
C LYS A 413 -24.36 -25.15 5.96
N GLY A 414 -24.90 -25.37 7.15
CA GLY A 414 -25.94 -26.37 7.39
C GLY A 414 -27.32 -25.72 7.55
N PHE A 415 -28.38 -26.51 7.37
CA PHE A 415 -29.75 -26.05 7.61
C PHE A 415 -30.02 -25.75 9.10
N ILE A 416 -29.47 -26.58 10.00
CA ILE A 416 -29.64 -26.44 11.46
C ILE A 416 -28.38 -25.84 12.11
N ARG A 417 -27.20 -26.34 11.73
CA ARG A 417 -25.93 -25.86 12.25
C ARG A 417 -24.85 -25.99 11.19
N ASP A 418 -23.97 -25.00 11.16
CA ASP A 418 -22.72 -25.06 10.42
C ASP A 418 -21.86 -26.26 10.86
N SER A 419 -21.14 -26.83 9.89
CA SER A 419 -20.26 -27.97 10.11
C SER A 419 -18.89 -27.72 9.49
N PHE A 420 -17.85 -28.28 10.11
CA PHE A 420 -16.49 -28.20 9.57
C PHE A 420 -16.36 -29.06 8.30
N LEU A 421 -15.82 -28.46 7.24
CA LEU A 421 -15.54 -29.05 5.94
C LEU A 421 -14.03 -29.27 5.80
N PRO A 422 -13.52 -30.50 5.99
CA PRO A 422 -12.12 -30.81 5.77
C PRO A 422 -11.79 -30.83 4.27
N LEU A 423 -10.67 -30.20 3.91
CA LEU A 423 -10.16 -30.10 2.54
C LEU A 423 -8.76 -30.71 2.41
N THR A 424 -7.92 -30.58 3.45
CA THR A 424 -6.60 -31.20 3.55
C THR A 424 -6.32 -31.50 5.02
N THR A 425 -6.24 -32.76 5.41
CA THR A 425 -5.80 -33.16 6.77
C THR A 425 -4.27 -33.02 6.89
N ALA A 426 -3.73 -33.04 8.12
CA ALA A 426 -2.28 -32.99 8.32
C ALA A 426 -1.55 -34.17 7.64
N GLU A 427 -2.14 -35.37 7.67
CA GLU A 427 -1.64 -36.54 6.95
C GLU A 427 -1.63 -36.32 5.43
N GLN A 428 -2.72 -35.77 4.87
CA GLN A 428 -2.82 -35.45 3.44
C GLN A 428 -1.86 -34.35 3.02
N ALA A 429 -1.62 -33.35 3.86
CA ALA A 429 -0.61 -32.33 3.62
C ALA A 429 0.79 -32.95 3.53
N GLY A 430 1.12 -33.90 4.42
CA GLY A 430 2.35 -34.69 4.33
C GLY A 430 2.46 -35.48 3.03
N GLN A 431 1.35 -36.02 2.52
CA GLN A 431 1.32 -36.68 1.22
C GLN A 431 1.62 -35.71 0.07
N ILE A 432 0.99 -34.53 0.04
CA ILE A 432 1.24 -33.50 -0.99
C ILE A 432 2.72 -33.10 -0.99
N VAL A 433 3.28 -32.76 0.18
CA VAL A 433 4.70 -32.38 0.32
C VAL A 433 5.62 -33.51 -0.17
N LYS A 434 5.33 -34.76 0.19
CA LYS A 434 6.13 -35.92 -0.26
C LYS A 434 6.12 -36.06 -1.78
N GLU A 435 4.96 -35.92 -2.40
CA GLU A 435 4.79 -36.13 -3.84
C GLU A 435 5.44 -34.99 -4.64
N LEU A 436 5.23 -33.73 -4.24
CA LEU A 436 5.95 -32.59 -4.84
C LEU A 436 7.47 -32.73 -4.70
N ASN A 437 7.96 -33.15 -3.52
CA ASN A 437 9.39 -33.41 -3.33
C ASN A 437 9.93 -34.52 -4.23
N THR A 438 9.13 -35.59 -4.43
CA THR A 438 9.48 -36.69 -5.34
C THR A 438 9.49 -36.24 -6.81
N SER A 439 8.63 -35.29 -7.15
CA SER A 439 8.49 -34.69 -8.49
C SER A 439 9.54 -33.62 -8.79
N GLY A 440 10.46 -33.33 -7.86
CA GLY A 440 11.63 -32.47 -8.09
C GLY A 440 11.58 -31.10 -7.39
N VAL A 441 10.59 -30.84 -6.54
CA VAL A 441 10.58 -29.64 -5.68
C VAL A 441 11.52 -29.86 -4.50
N GLU A 442 12.71 -29.26 -4.55
CA GLU A 442 13.79 -29.54 -3.59
C GLU A 442 13.70 -28.74 -2.28
N ASP A 443 12.97 -27.62 -2.25
CA ASP A 443 12.75 -26.80 -1.05
C ASP A 443 11.32 -26.22 -1.01
N MET A 444 10.72 -26.20 0.18
CA MET A 444 9.33 -25.78 0.42
C MET A 444 9.19 -25.05 1.76
N SER A 445 8.39 -24.00 1.75
CA SER A 445 7.87 -23.28 2.92
C SER A 445 6.35 -23.39 2.89
N ILE A 446 5.76 -24.05 3.89
CA ILE A 446 4.36 -24.44 3.89
C ILE A 446 3.54 -23.46 4.74
N HIS A 447 2.48 -22.87 4.18
CA HIS A 447 1.51 -22.07 4.93
C HIS A 447 0.21 -22.87 5.10
N TYR A 448 -0.15 -23.21 6.33
CA TYR A 448 -1.33 -24.04 6.59
C TYR A 448 -2.54 -23.19 6.98
N TYR A 449 -3.44 -22.96 6.03
CA TYR A 449 -4.65 -22.16 6.23
C TYR A 449 -5.80 -22.97 6.83
N GLY A 450 -6.62 -22.34 7.69
CA GLY A 450 -7.83 -22.98 8.21
C GLY A 450 -7.57 -24.23 9.08
N TRP A 451 -6.44 -24.28 9.77
CA TRP A 451 -6.03 -25.35 10.70
C TRP A 451 -6.90 -25.40 11.98
N GLN A 452 -7.46 -24.26 12.38
CA GLN A 452 -8.21 -24.05 13.61
C GLN A 452 -9.57 -24.76 13.63
N ARG A 453 -10.15 -24.96 14.84
CA ARG A 453 -11.42 -25.70 15.05
C ARG A 453 -12.61 -25.28 14.18
N GLY A 454 -12.67 -24.02 13.76
CA GLY A 454 -13.73 -23.51 12.92
C GLY A 454 -13.34 -23.30 11.46
N GLY A 455 -12.14 -23.74 11.09
CA GLY A 455 -11.55 -23.57 9.76
C GLY A 455 -11.37 -22.10 9.41
N TYR A 456 -11.22 -21.85 8.12
CA TYR A 456 -10.99 -20.52 7.54
C TYR A 456 -12.07 -19.46 7.88
N ASP A 457 -13.30 -19.87 8.21
CA ASP A 457 -14.45 -18.97 8.32
C ASP A 457 -14.73 -18.42 9.73
N LYS A 458 -14.24 -19.10 10.77
CA LYS A 458 -14.60 -18.81 12.16
C LYS A 458 -13.38 -18.30 12.92
N ASN A 459 -13.47 -17.05 13.35
CA ASN A 459 -12.35 -16.32 13.94
C ASN A 459 -12.57 -16.18 15.45
N GLY A 460 -11.56 -16.55 16.23
CA GLY A 460 -11.63 -16.73 17.68
C GLY A 460 -11.79 -18.21 18.10
N GLY A 461 -11.12 -18.57 19.20
CA GLY A 461 -10.98 -19.92 19.72
C GLY A 461 -10.14 -20.80 18.80
N HIS A 462 -8.94 -20.32 18.44
CA HIS A 462 -8.07 -20.90 17.42
C HIS A 462 -7.63 -22.31 17.80
N PHE A 463 -6.99 -22.45 18.97
CA PHE A 463 -6.51 -23.74 19.44
C PHE A 463 -7.57 -24.59 20.15
N PRO A 464 -7.34 -25.92 20.21
CA PRO A 464 -6.37 -26.72 19.44
C PRO A 464 -6.71 -26.82 17.94
N VAL A 465 -5.80 -27.44 17.18
CA VAL A 465 -6.02 -27.84 15.78
C VAL A 465 -7.34 -28.62 15.65
N ALA A 466 -8.05 -28.42 14.55
CA ALA A 466 -9.33 -29.09 14.31
C ALA A 466 -9.17 -30.62 14.32
N LYS A 467 -9.98 -31.31 15.14
CA LYS A 467 -9.98 -32.79 15.22
C LYS A 467 -10.24 -33.47 13.88
N LYS A 468 -11.03 -32.84 12.99
CA LYS A 468 -11.28 -33.37 11.65
C LYS A 468 -10.09 -33.27 10.70
N LEU A 469 -9.05 -32.52 11.07
CA LEU A 469 -7.77 -32.44 10.38
C LEU A 469 -6.69 -33.34 11.00
N GLY A 470 -7.02 -34.05 12.09
CA GLY A 470 -6.11 -34.89 12.86
C GLY A 470 -5.78 -34.34 14.26
N GLY A 471 -6.09 -33.07 14.54
CA GLY A 471 -5.76 -32.44 15.83
C GLY A 471 -4.25 -32.20 16.01
N ASN A 472 -3.85 -31.85 17.24
CA ASN A 472 -2.47 -31.47 17.54
C ASN A 472 -1.47 -32.60 17.24
N ASP A 473 -1.80 -33.85 17.59
CA ASP A 473 -0.89 -34.98 17.43
C ASP A 473 -0.51 -35.22 15.97
N ASP A 474 -1.47 -35.17 15.05
CA ASP A 474 -1.20 -35.38 13.63
C ASP A 474 -0.59 -34.14 12.97
N MET A 475 -0.92 -32.93 13.46
CA MET A 475 -0.24 -31.71 13.03
C MET A 475 1.24 -31.75 13.41
N LYS A 476 1.57 -32.15 14.64
CA LYS A 476 2.96 -32.30 15.06
C LYS A 476 3.70 -33.34 14.21
N LYS A 477 3.09 -34.50 13.94
CA LYS A 477 3.71 -35.50 13.02
C LYS A 477 3.94 -34.95 11.62
N PHE A 478 3.04 -34.11 11.13
CA PHE A 478 3.21 -33.44 9.84
C PHE A 478 4.40 -32.48 9.88
N VAL A 479 4.49 -31.64 10.91
CA VAL A 479 5.64 -30.74 11.14
C VAL A 479 6.95 -31.53 11.23
N ASP A 480 7.01 -32.58 12.05
CA ASP A 480 8.19 -33.46 12.19
C ASP A 480 8.61 -34.05 10.83
N PHE A 481 7.64 -34.44 9.99
CA PHE A 481 7.91 -34.95 8.65
C PHE A 481 8.49 -33.86 7.73
N VAL A 482 7.93 -32.66 7.75
CA VAL A 482 8.41 -31.51 6.96
C VAL A 482 9.82 -31.12 7.40
N HIS A 483 10.08 -31.04 8.71
CA HIS A 483 11.42 -30.78 9.27
C HIS A 483 12.44 -31.86 8.90
N SER A 484 12.04 -33.14 8.83
CA SER A 484 12.93 -34.22 8.38
C SER A 484 13.42 -34.07 6.93
N LYS A 485 12.79 -33.17 6.16
CA LYS A 485 13.18 -32.78 4.80
C LYS A 485 13.95 -31.46 4.73
N GLY A 486 14.06 -30.73 5.84
CA GLY A 486 14.68 -29.40 5.90
C GLY A 486 13.74 -28.26 5.46
N PHE A 487 12.43 -28.51 5.42
CA PHE A 487 11.39 -27.55 5.03
C PHE A 487 10.74 -26.92 6.27
N THR A 488 9.95 -25.87 6.09
CA THR A 488 9.31 -25.13 7.19
C THR A 488 7.78 -25.13 7.12
N VAL A 489 7.12 -24.98 8.27
CA VAL A 489 5.66 -24.90 8.41
C VAL A 489 5.27 -23.66 9.20
N TYR A 490 4.42 -22.82 8.60
CA TYR A 490 3.80 -21.66 9.23
C TYR A 490 2.29 -21.88 9.34
N LEU A 491 1.71 -21.53 10.48
CA LEU A 491 0.26 -21.52 10.64
C LEU A 491 -0.29 -20.17 10.19
N ASP A 492 -1.40 -20.18 9.44
CA ASP A 492 -2.13 -18.95 9.14
C ASP A 492 -2.66 -18.31 10.44
N ALA A 493 -2.28 -17.06 10.66
CA ALA A 493 -2.67 -16.23 11.80
C ALA A 493 -3.54 -15.03 11.38
N SER A 494 -3.97 -14.94 10.11
CA SER A 494 -4.83 -13.86 9.61
C SER A 494 -6.16 -13.75 10.38
N SER A 495 -6.60 -14.82 11.02
CA SER A 495 -7.87 -14.81 11.77
C SER A 495 -7.83 -14.02 13.08
N TYR A 496 -6.65 -13.70 13.65
CA TYR A 496 -6.56 -12.97 14.93
C TYR A 496 -7.06 -11.53 14.88
N THR A 497 -7.00 -10.89 13.70
CA THR A 497 -7.48 -9.53 13.44
C THR A 497 -9.00 -9.39 13.57
N TYR A 498 -9.72 -10.51 13.45
CA TYR A 498 -11.18 -10.51 13.46
C TYR A 498 -11.76 -11.48 14.49
N ASN A 499 -13.00 -11.27 14.90
CA ASN A 499 -13.74 -12.25 15.72
C ASN A 499 -15.20 -12.34 15.29
N ASN A 500 -15.72 -13.56 15.14
CA ASN A 500 -17.14 -13.82 14.88
C ASN A 500 -17.69 -15.02 15.68
N THR A 501 -16.95 -15.45 16.70
CA THR A 501 -17.31 -16.61 17.54
C THR A 501 -17.53 -16.24 18.99
N ASN A 502 -17.11 -15.05 19.43
CA ASN A 502 -17.09 -14.60 20.83
C ASN A 502 -16.29 -15.55 21.76
N LYS A 503 -15.36 -16.33 21.19
CA LYS A 503 -14.45 -17.18 21.96
C LYS A 503 -13.26 -16.36 22.49
N ASP A 504 -12.39 -17.02 23.25
CA ASP A 504 -11.24 -16.41 23.96
C ASP A 504 -11.65 -15.33 24.96
N GLY A 505 -12.91 -15.33 25.38
CA GLY A 505 -13.47 -14.32 26.26
C GLY A 505 -13.76 -12.99 25.56
N PHE A 506 -13.72 -12.94 24.23
CA PHE A 506 -14.03 -11.78 23.41
C PHE A 506 -15.46 -11.29 23.63
N ARG A 507 -15.60 -9.99 23.88
CA ARG A 507 -16.88 -9.30 23.99
C ARG A 507 -16.88 -8.13 23.03
N PRO A 508 -17.73 -8.11 21.98
CA PRO A 508 -17.69 -7.06 20.95
C PRO A 508 -17.81 -5.63 21.50
N ASN A 509 -18.57 -5.42 22.57
CA ASN A 509 -18.73 -4.10 23.17
C ASN A 509 -17.50 -3.64 24.00
N ARG A 510 -16.56 -4.53 24.28
CA ARG A 510 -15.38 -4.27 25.13
C ARG A 510 -14.08 -4.40 24.35
N ASP A 511 -13.99 -5.38 23.45
CA ASP A 511 -12.73 -5.85 22.87
C ASP A 511 -12.66 -5.65 21.35
N ALA A 512 -13.71 -5.11 20.71
CA ALA A 512 -13.68 -4.71 19.31
C ALA A 512 -13.21 -3.25 19.18
N ILE A 513 -12.57 -2.94 18.04
CA ILE A 513 -12.18 -1.57 17.69
C ILE A 513 -13.40 -0.67 17.59
N ARG A 514 -13.25 0.59 18.02
CA ARG A 514 -14.25 1.63 17.81
C ARG A 514 -13.76 2.73 16.87
N ASP A 515 -14.67 3.20 16.04
CA ASP A 515 -14.50 4.44 15.27
C ASP A 515 -14.56 5.68 16.19
N LEU A 516 -14.19 6.84 15.65
CA LEU A 516 -14.19 8.12 16.36
C LEU A 516 -15.58 8.50 16.92
N SER A 517 -16.65 8.00 16.30
CA SER A 517 -18.05 8.09 16.73
C SER A 517 -18.46 7.02 17.77
N SER A 518 -17.49 6.34 18.38
CA SER A 518 -17.66 5.25 19.36
C SER A 518 -18.49 4.06 18.84
N THR A 519 -18.57 3.85 17.53
CA THR A 519 -19.22 2.70 16.88
C THR A 519 -18.26 1.54 16.80
N VAL A 520 -18.75 0.34 17.13
CA VAL A 520 -17.97 -0.87 16.91
C VAL A 520 -17.78 -1.10 15.40
N ILE A 521 -16.53 -1.21 14.97
CA ILE A 521 -16.17 -1.46 13.57
C ILE A 521 -16.42 -2.92 13.23
N LYS A 522 -17.02 -3.14 12.06
CA LYS A 522 -17.37 -4.47 11.58
C LYS A 522 -17.00 -4.64 10.11
N ASN A 523 -16.34 -5.74 9.79
CA ASN A 523 -16.20 -6.19 8.41
C ASN A 523 -17.47 -6.96 8.02
N ARG A 524 -18.32 -6.33 7.21
CA ARG A 524 -19.50 -6.94 6.60
C ARG A 524 -19.19 -7.35 5.17
N SER A 525 -19.47 -8.61 4.83
CA SER A 525 -19.43 -9.12 3.46
C SER A 525 -20.59 -10.08 3.23
N TYR A 526 -20.77 -10.54 1.99
CA TYR A 526 -21.74 -11.61 1.67
C TYR A 526 -21.50 -12.91 2.45
N ARG A 527 -20.29 -13.09 3.04
CA ARG A 527 -19.89 -14.25 3.83
C ARG A 527 -20.29 -14.14 5.31
N GLY A 528 -20.72 -12.97 5.76
CA GLY A 528 -21.12 -12.70 7.13
C GLY A 528 -20.50 -11.43 7.72
N GLU A 529 -20.77 -11.21 9.00
CA GLU A 529 -20.25 -10.09 9.79
C GLU A 529 -19.13 -10.59 10.71
N LYS A 530 -18.00 -9.87 10.73
CA LYS A 530 -16.89 -10.07 11.66
C LYS A 530 -16.59 -8.75 12.39
N PHE A 531 -16.24 -8.83 13.67
CA PHE A 531 -15.76 -7.68 14.43
C PHE A 531 -14.26 -7.51 14.22
N LEU A 532 -13.80 -6.28 14.02
CA LEU A 532 -12.37 -5.97 14.04
C LEU A 532 -11.90 -5.94 15.50
N VAL A 533 -10.81 -6.65 15.82
CA VAL A 533 -10.35 -6.88 17.20
C VAL A 533 -9.43 -5.75 17.65
N SER A 534 -9.62 -5.27 18.89
CA SER A 534 -8.73 -4.27 19.51
C SER A 534 -7.28 -4.77 19.53
N PRO A 535 -6.28 -3.95 19.16
CA PRO A 535 -4.87 -4.36 19.13
C PRO A 535 -4.40 -5.02 20.44
N LYS A 536 -4.78 -4.44 21.60
CA LYS A 536 -4.45 -4.97 22.93
C LYS A 536 -5.11 -6.33 23.24
N PHE A 537 -6.30 -6.60 22.69
CA PHE A 537 -6.92 -7.93 22.84
C PHE A 537 -6.26 -8.94 21.90
N MET A 538 -5.95 -8.52 20.67
CA MET A 538 -5.27 -9.35 19.67
C MET A 538 -3.90 -9.80 20.17
N GLU A 539 -3.04 -8.88 20.62
CA GLU A 539 -1.74 -9.15 21.24
C GLU A 539 -1.87 -10.20 22.35
N LYS A 540 -2.70 -9.92 23.36
CA LYS A 540 -2.94 -10.86 24.47
C LYS A 540 -3.32 -12.27 23.98
N THR A 541 -4.20 -12.35 22.99
CA THR A 541 -4.69 -13.65 22.49
C THR A 541 -3.59 -14.41 21.76
N ILE A 542 -2.82 -13.72 20.91
CA ILE A 542 -1.69 -14.28 20.17
C ILE A 542 -0.64 -14.81 21.15
N LEU A 543 -0.21 -14.00 22.13
CA LEU A 543 0.79 -14.42 23.12
C LEU A 543 0.35 -15.67 23.91
N GLN A 544 -0.94 -15.81 24.21
CA GLN A 544 -1.46 -17.00 24.89
C GLN A 544 -1.52 -18.25 24.00
N ASP A 545 -1.75 -18.07 22.71
CA ASP A 545 -1.84 -19.16 21.74
C ASP A 545 -0.47 -19.56 21.20
N MET A 546 0.51 -18.65 21.23
CA MET A 546 1.90 -18.88 20.82
C MET A 546 2.56 -20.03 21.59
N GLU A 547 2.31 -20.14 22.90
CA GLU A 547 2.75 -21.29 23.71
C GLU A 547 2.26 -22.64 23.15
N LYS A 548 1.03 -22.67 22.60
CA LYS A 548 0.45 -23.89 22.02
C LYS A 548 0.96 -24.14 20.60
N ALA A 549 1.33 -23.09 19.86
CA ALA A 549 2.01 -23.23 18.58
C ALA A 549 3.41 -23.82 18.78
N LYS A 550 4.13 -23.36 19.81
CA LYS A 550 5.43 -23.91 20.21
C LYS A 550 5.36 -25.41 20.53
N GLU A 551 4.29 -25.87 21.19
CA GLU A 551 4.04 -27.31 21.42
C GLU A 551 3.84 -28.14 20.13
N LEU A 552 3.41 -27.50 19.02
CA LEU A 552 3.32 -28.14 17.71
C LEU A 552 4.66 -28.14 16.95
N GLU A 553 5.66 -27.42 17.45
CA GLU A 553 6.99 -27.22 16.84
C GLU A 553 6.93 -26.57 15.45
N VAL A 554 5.88 -25.77 15.16
CA VAL A 554 5.83 -24.99 13.90
C VAL A 554 6.91 -23.91 13.89
N ASP A 555 7.38 -23.54 12.70
CA ASP A 555 8.44 -22.55 12.51
C ASP A 555 7.94 -21.10 12.70
N GLY A 556 6.62 -20.89 12.68
CA GLY A 556 6.08 -19.55 12.88
C GLY A 556 4.62 -19.35 12.49
N TYR A 557 4.30 -18.07 12.33
CA TYR A 557 3.02 -17.61 11.79
C TYR A 557 3.18 -16.90 10.47
N LEU A 558 2.17 -17.09 9.61
CA LEU A 558 1.88 -16.18 8.51
C LEU A 558 0.78 -15.22 8.95
N TYR A 559 1.11 -13.94 9.11
CA TYR A 559 0.12 -12.90 9.34
C TYR A 559 -0.36 -12.32 8.01
N GLY A 560 -1.66 -12.18 7.82
CA GLY A 560 -2.27 -11.53 6.65
C GLY A 560 -3.62 -10.90 7.01
N ASP A 561 -4.14 -10.02 6.15
CA ASP A 561 -5.44 -9.34 6.34
C ASP A 561 -5.56 -8.71 7.76
N GLY A 562 -4.46 -8.12 8.24
CA GLY A 562 -4.25 -7.91 9.66
C GLY A 562 -2.90 -7.34 10.05
N ILE A 563 -2.20 -8.02 10.96
CA ILE A 563 -0.87 -7.62 11.44
C ILE A 563 0.07 -7.45 10.24
N GLY A 564 0.70 -6.28 10.15
CA GLY A 564 1.57 -5.89 9.05
C GLY A 564 0.83 -5.31 7.83
N SER A 565 -0.46 -5.55 7.62
CA SER A 565 -1.16 -5.12 6.39
C SER A 565 -2.31 -4.12 6.63
N LEU A 566 -2.99 -4.19 7.77
CA LEU A 566 -4.10 -3.34 8.17
C LEU A 566 -3.74 -2.59 9.46
N LEU A 567 -3.71 -1.26 9.37
CA LEU A 567 -3.36 -0.38 10.47
C LEU A 567 -4.53 0.57 10.76
N SER A 568 -5.09 0.51 11.97
CA SER A 568 -6.24 1.34 12.35
C SER A 568 -6.18 1.77 13.80
N THR A 569 -6.67 2.98 14.06
CA THR A 569 -6.83 3.56 15.39
C THR A 569 -7.94 2.82 16.16
N ASP A 570 -7.82 2.73 17.48
CA ASP A 570 -8.88 2.24 18.36
C ASP A 570 -9.37 3.34 19.30
N TYR A 571 -10.53 3.93 19.01
CA TYR A 571 -11.19 4.91 19.88
C TYR A 571 -12.00 4.27 21.01
N ASN A 572 -11.68 3.03 21.39
CA ASN A 572 -12.26 2.39 22.55
C ASN A 572 -11.74 3.03 23.84
N ASN A 573 -12.59 3.78 24.57
CA ASN A 573 -12.23 4.46 25.82
C ASN A 573 -11.46 3.62 26.85
N LYS A 574 -11.62 2.29 26.86
CA LYS A 574 -10.89 1.40 27.78
C LYS A 574 -9.51 0.99 27.24
N TYR A 575 -9.40 0.86 25.92
CA TYR A 575 -8.24 0.33 25.22
C TYR A 575 -7.84 1.30 24.10
N PHE A 576 -7.82 2.60 24.39
CA PHE A 576 -7.43 3.58 23.39
C PHE A 576 -6.02 3.23 22.91
N VAL A 577 -5.87 3.23 21.59
CA VAL A 577 -4.62 2.99 20.87
C VAL A 577 -4.67 3.91 19.66
N ASN A 578 -3.80 4.92 19.60
CA ASN A 578 -3.66 5.73 18.38
C ASN A 578 -2.97 4.91 17.27
N ARG A 579 -2.91 5.45 16.05
CA ARG A 579 -2.41 4.68 14.89
C ARG A 579 -0.92 4.34 15.00
N ARG A 580 -0.11 5.21 15.61
CA ARG A 580 1.31 4.96 15.91
C ARG A 580 1.47 3.83 16.93
N GLU A 581 0.77 3.91 18.05
CA GLU A 581 0.76 2.86 19.08
C GLU A 581 0.26 1.52 18.50
N ALA A 582 -0.66 1.54 17.53
CA ALA A 582 -1.09 0.33 16.83
C ALA A 582 0.02 -0.26 15.95
N LYS A 583 0.84 0.57 15.28
CA LYS A 583 2.02 0.16 14.51
C LYS A 583 3.04 -0.50 15.43
N GLU A 584 3.41 0.17 16.52
CA GLU A 584 4.34 -0.34 17.54
C GLU A 584 3.88 -1.66 18.16
N LEU A 585 2.58 -1.81 18.45
CA LEU A 585 2.03 -3.08 18.95
C LEU A 585 2.12 -4.21 17.93
N GLN A 586 1.95 -3.91 16.64
CA GLN A 586 2.08 -4.93 15.58
C GLN A 586 3.53 -5.35 15.38
N GLU A 587 4.47 -4.39 15.36
CA GLU A 587 5.92 -4.66 15.34
C GLU A 587 6.33 -5.52 16.53
N GLY A 588 5.88 -5.18 17.75
CA GLY A 588 6.14 -6.00 18.94
C GLY A 588 5.57 -7.43 18.87
N ILE A 589 4.42 -7.64 18.20
CA ILE A 589 3.88 -8.99 17.97
C ILE A 589 4.76 -9.76 16.98
N ILE A 590 5.23 -9.11 15.92
CA ILE A 590 6.13 -9.70 14.91
C ILE A 590 7.43 -10.14 15.61
N ASP A 591 8.08 -9.23 16.34
CA ASP A 591 9.32 -9.52 17.08
C ASP A 591 9.15 -10.67 18.05
N LYS A 592 8.07 -10.66 18.83
CA LYS A 592 7.83 -11.71 19.82
C LYS A 592 7.56 -13.06 19.17
N THR A 593 6.92 -13.07 18.00
CA THR A 593 6.69 -14.29 17.23
C THR A 593 7.99 -14.85 16.68
N ALA A 594 8.86 -13.99 16.13
CA ALA A 594 10.19 -14.39 15.67
C ALA A 594 11.02 -14.96 16.83
N GLU A 595 11.01 -14.32 18.01
CA GLU A 595 11.74 -14.79 19.20
C GLU A 595 11.26 -16.17 19.70
N GLU A 596 9.94 -16.39 19.78
CA GLU A 596 9.39 -17.57 20.45
C GLU A 596 9.17 -18.77 19.53
N LEU A 597 8.87 -18.54 18.25
CA LEU A 597 8.59 -19.59 17.26
C LEU A 597 9.71 -19.78 16.24
N GLY A 598 10.50 -18.75 15.97
CA GLY A 598 11.66 -18.80 15.06
C GLY A 598 11.47 -18.04 13.75
N GLY A 599 10.24 -17.77 13.31
CA GLY A 599 10.00 -17.02 12.09
C GLY A 599 8.62 -16.39 11.95
N VAL A 600 8.54 -15.37 11.08
CA VAL A 600 7.35 -14.61 10.73
C VAL A 600 7.30 -14.39 9.23
N HIS A 601 6.16 -14.71 8.65
CA HIS A 601 5.81 -14.31 7.30
C HIS A 601 4.68 -13.27 7.35
N LEU A 602 4.69 -12.32 6.43
CA LEU A 602 3.60 -11.35 6.25
C LEU A 602 2.99 -11.51 4.86
N ALA A 603 1.67 -11.41 4.75
CA ALA A 603 0.96 -11.28 3.48
C ALA A 603 0.47 -9.84 3.29
N TRP A 604 0.66 -9.26 2.10
CA TRP A 604 0.35 -7.85 1.80
C TRP A 604 0.97 -6.85 2.78
N GLY A 605 2.16 -7.18 3.30
CA GLY A 605 2.84 -6.45 4.36
C GLY A 605 3.22 -5.02 3.97
N ASN A 606 3.00 -4.08 4.89
CA ASN A 606 3.53 -2.72 4.86
C ASN A 606 4.97 -2.73 5.36
N PHE A 607 5.80 -1.81 4.85
CA PHE A 607 7.24 -1.89 5.06
C PHE A 607 7.71 -1.51 6.47
N TYR A 608 6.82 -0.95 7.30
CA TYR A 608 7.12 -0.78 8.73
C TYR A 608 7.31 -2.12 9.47
N GLY A 609 6.70 -3.20 8.98
CA GLY A 609 6.72 -4.50 9.66
C GLY A 609 7.81 -5.45 9.20
N LEU A 610 8.84 -4.97 8.48
CA LEU A 610 9.82 -5.84 7.82
C LEU A 610 10.87 -6.43 8.76
N GLN A 611 11.17 -5.75 9.86
CA GLN A 611 12.14 -6.26 10.82
C GLN A 611 11.70 -7.64 11.33
N ASN A 612 12.64 -8.60 11.36
CA ASN A 612 12.40 -9.99 11.78
C ASN A 612 11.44 -10.82 10.88
N VAL A 613 11.06 -10.33 9.70
CA VAL A 613 10.24 -11.07 8.72
C VAL A 613 11.13 -11.77 7.69
N GLN A 614 10.89 -13.06 7.46
CA GLN A 614 11.67 -13.85 6.50
C GLN A 614 11.05 -13.87 5.09
N HIS A 615 9.73 -13.66 5.00
CA HIS A 615 9.02 -13.73 3.73
C HIS A 615 7.81 -12.78 3.65
N LEU A 616 7.69 -12.07 2.53
CA LEU A 616 6.49 -11.35 2.12
C LEU A 616 5.70 -12.15 1.08
N ALA A 617 4.60 -12.74 1.50
CA ALA A 617 3.63 -13.38 0.62
C ALA A 617 2.71 -12.34 -0.04
N ASP A 618 2.20 -12.67 -1.22
CA ASP A 618 1.24 -11.84 -1.96
C ASP A 618 1.68 -10.38 -2.10
N MET A 619 2.97 -10.13 -2.33
CA MET A 619 3.48 -8.78 -2.58
C MET A 619 2.95 -8.25 -3.91
N ASP A 620 2.63 -6.95 -3.96
CA ASP A 620 2.06 -6.33 -5.15
C ASP A 620 3.02 -6.43 -6.34
N ASP A 621 2.51 -6.99 -7.45
CA ASP A 621 3.20 -7.17 -8.72
C ASP A 621 2.67 -6.23 -9.82
N ASP A 622 1.74 -5.35 -9.47
CA ASP A 622 1.11 -4.42 -10.40
C ASP A 622 0.69 -3.11 -9.72
N TYR A 623 0.48 -2.09 -10.55
CA TYR A 623 0.13 -0.73 -10.13
C TYR A 623 -1.38 -0.49 -10.24
N SER A 624 -1.86 0.70 -9.85
CA SER A 624 -3.29 1.02 -9.75
C SER A 624 -3.97 1.39 -11.07
N TYR A 625 -3.26 1.33 -12.21
CA TYR A 625 -3.77 1.67 -13.54
C TYR A 625 -4.33 3.10 -13.66
N ASP A 626 -3.81 4.03 -12.87
CA ASP A 626 -4.16 5.46 -13.00
C ASP A 626 -3.86 5.98 -14.41
N LEU A 627 -4.72 6.89 -14.89
CA LEU A 627 -4.64 7.43 -16.25
C LEU A 627 -3.34 8.18 -16.55
N PHE A 628 -2.64 8.66 -15.53
CA PHE A 628 -1.39 9.39 -15.68
C PHE A 628 -0.14 8.54 -15.39
N VAL A 629 -0.28 7.29 -14.95
CA VAL A 629 0.85 6.38 -14.75
C VAL A 629 1.20 5.71 -16.08
N ASP A 630 2.47 5.83 -16.50
CA ASP A 630 2.90 5.38 -17.82
C ASP A 630 3.56 4.00 -17.80
N ARG A 631 4.30 3.67 -16.73
CA ARG A 631 5.09 2.44 -16.64
C ARG A 631 5.13 1.90 -15.22
N LYS A 632 5.02 0.59 -15.06
CA LYS A 632 5.36 -0.09 -13.80
C LYS A 632 6.84 -0.44 -13.74
N ILE A 633 7.41 -0.46 -12.54
CA ILE A 633 8.81 -0.81 -12.27
C ILE A 633 8.92 -1.67 -11.00
N PRO A 634 9.96 -2.53 -10.87
CA PRO A 634 10.21 -3.33 -9.68
C PRO A 634 10.91 -2.52 -8.56
N PHE A 635 10.43 -1.32 -8.20
CA PHE A 635 11.10 -0.47 -7.21
C PHE A 635 11.22 -1.16 -5.84
N ALA A 636 10.11 -1.69 -5.33
CA ALA A 636 10.05 -2.44 -4.08
C ALA A 636 10.97 -3.66 -4.12
N GLN A 637 10.96 -4.40 -5.24
CA GLN A 637 11.75 -5.62 -5.41
C GLN A 637 13.24 -5.30 -5.49
N ILE A 638 13.63 -4.23 -6.19
CA ILE A 638 15.02 -3.75 -6.13
C ILE A 638 15.36 -3.42 -4.68
N ALA A 639 14.56 -2.65 -3.96
CA ALA A 639 14.86 -2.30 -2.57
C ALA A 639 14.98 -3.51 -1.63
N LEU A 640 14.22 -4.59 -1.86
CA LEU A 640 14.17 -5.75 -0.94
C LEU A 640 15.02 -6.96 -1.34
N HIS A 641 15.34 -7.16 -2.62
CA HIS A 641 16.00 -8.38 -3.07
C HIS A 641 17.39 -8.53 -2.42
N GLY A 642 17.65 -9.70 -1.85
CA GLY A 642 18.82 -9.97 -1.02
C GLY A 642 18.67 -9.63 0.46
N LEU A 643 17.56 -9.00 0.90
CA LEU A 643 17.26 -8.73 2.32
C LEU A 643 16.07 -9.56 2.83
N ILE A 644 14.98 -9.61 2.07
CA ILE A 644 13.77 -10.36 2.43
C ILE A 644 13.28 -11.11 1.18
N SER A 645 12.87 -12.36 1.36
CA SER A 645 12.28 -13.12 0.26
C SER A 645 10.82 -12.71 0.05
N TYR A 646 10.32 -12.75 -1.18
CA TYR A 646 8.95 -12.39 -1.47
C TYR A 646 8.36 -13.27 -2.56
N SER A 647 7.04 -13.38 -2.58
CA SER A 647 6.28 -14.04 -3.63
C SER A 647 5.08 -13.19 -4.02
N PHE A 648 4.64 -13.35 -5.26
CA PHE A 648 3.40 -12.74 -5.75
C PHE A 648 2.21 -13.63 -5.46
N GLN A 649 1.03 -13.19 -5.87
CA GLN A 649 -0.18 -13.97 -5.73
C GLN A 649 -0.05 -15.37 -6.35
N ASP A 650 -0.56 -16.38 -5.65
CA ASP A 650 -0.50 -17.79 -6.04
C ASP A 650 -0.68 -18.03 -7.55
N GLY A 651 0.27 -18.73 -8.18
CA GLY A 651 0.34 -18.96 -9.62
C GLY A 651 -0.91 -19.59 -10.21
N ASN A 652 -1.55 -20.49 -9.46
CA ASN A 652 -2.78 -21.18 -9.87
C ASN A 652 -4.07 -20.36 -9.72
N MET A 653 -3.99 -19.14 -9.19
CA MET A 653 -5.13 -18.22 -9.07
C MET A 653 -5.19 -17.15 -10.18
N GLY A 654 -4.09 -16.97 -10.95
CA GLY A 654 -3.98 -15.97 -12.01
C GLY A 654 -4.54 -16.40 -13.37
N GLY A 655 -4.89 -15.43 -14.22
CA GLY A 655 -5.43 -15.67 -15.57
C GLY A 655 -4.39 -16.05 -16.64
N ASN A 656 -3.14 -15.63 -16.47
CA ASN A 656 -2.02 -16.00 -17.35
C ASN A 656 -0.81 -16.45 -16.52
N MET A 657 -0.66 -17.75 -16.41
CA MET A 657 0.35 -18.38 -15.57
C MET A 657 1.77 -18.20 -16.09
N ASN A 658 1.99 -18.26 -17.42
CA ASN A 658 3.32 -18.07 -17.99
C ASN A 658 3.78 -16.62 -17.81
N HIS A 659 2.88 -15.65 -17.97
CA HIS A 659 3.19 -14.25 -17.66
C HIS A 659 3.63 -14.07 -16.21
N ARG A 660 2.94 -14.72 -15.27
CA ARG A 660 3.29 -14.68 -13.84
C ARG A 660 4.64 -15.35 -13.53
N LEU A 661 4.95 -16.47 -14.19
CA LEU A 661 6.28 -17.10 -14.11
C LEU A 661 7.38 -16.12 -14.55
N LEU A 662 7.22 -15.54 -15.75
CA LEU A 662 8.19 -14.61 -16.30
C LEU A 662 8.36 -13.36 -15.44
N GLN A 663 7.26 -12.84 -14.89
CA GLN A 663 7.31 -11.69 -14.00
C GLN A 663 7.97 -12.01 -12.66
N GLY A 664 7.70 -13.17 -12.08
CA GLY A 664 8.41 -13.63 -10.90
C GLY A 664 9.91 -13.76 -11.15
N ILE A 665 10.31 -14.26 -12.32
CA ILE A 665 11.72 -14.37 -12.72
C ILE A 665 12.36 -12.98 -12.93
N GLU A 666 11.70 -12.06 -13.64
CA GLU A 666 12.20 -10.69 -13.85
C GLU A 666 12.41 -9.95 -12.53
N TYR A 667 11.46 -10.08 -11.60
CA TYR A 667 11.42 -9.32 -10.36
C TYR A 667 12.12 -10.07 -9.19
N GLY A 668 12.64 -11.28 -9.41
CA GLY A 668 13.31 -12.08 -8.38
C GLY A 668 12.39 -12.66 -7.30
N ALA A 669 11.11 -12.89 -7.59
CA ALA A 669 10.14 -13.45 -6.67
C ALA A 669 10.17 -15.00 -6.63
N LEU A 670 9.83 -15.57 -5.48
CA LEU A 670 9.71 -17.02 -5.30
C LEU A 670 8.37 -17.56 -5.86
N PRO A 671 8.34 -18.82 -6.35
CA PRO A 671 7.09 -19.44 -6.79
C PRO A 671 6.12 -19.65 -5.62
N SER A 672 4.83 -19.36 -5.83
CA SER A 672 3.75 -19.54 -4.85
C SER A 672 2.56 -20.30 -5.44
N PHE A 673 1.98 -21.22 -4.66
CA PHE A 673 0.79 -21.99 -5.06
C PHE A 673 -0.11 -22.30 -3.86
N ILE A 674 -1.44 -22.24 -4.07
CA ILE A 674 -2.43 -22.61 -3.06
C ILE A 674 -3.23 -23.86 -3.41
N LEU A 675 -3.09 -24.91 -2.61
CA LEU A 675 -3.60 -26.24 -2.93
C LEU A 675 -4.53 -26.84 -1.86
N THR A 676 -5.30 -27.81 -2.31
CA THR A 676 -6.11 -28.73 -1.49
C THR A 676 -5.87 -30.17 -1.91
N HIS A 677 -5.97 -31.09 -0.94
CA HIS A 677 -6.01 -32.52 -1.25
C HIS A 677 -7.33 -32.89 -1.94
N GLU A 678 -8.45 -32.39 -1.42
CA GLU A 678 -9.78 -32.62 -2.01
C GLU A 678 -9.94 -31.93 -3.38
N GLU A 679 -10.89 -32.44 -4.17
CA GLU A 679 -11.28 -31.88 -5.46
C GLU A 679 -11.78 -30.43 -5.31
N SER A 680 -11.41 -29.54 -6.24
CA SER A 680 -11.76 -28.12 -6.19
C SER A 680 -13.29 -27.90 -6.07
N GLN A 681 -14.08 -28.79 -6.65
CA GLN A 681 -15.54 -28.77 -6.59
C GLN A 681 -16.09 -28.82 -5.15
N LYS A 682 -15.37 -29.45 -4.21
CA LYS A 682 -15.79 -29.54 -2.81
C LYS A 682 -15.81 -28.17 -2.12
N LEU A 683 -15.00 -27.22 -2.59
CA LEU A 683 -14.97 -25.85 -2.07
C LEU A 683 -16.27 -25.10 -2.36
N MET A 684 -17.09 -25.56 -3.31
CA MET A 684 -18.44 -25.02 -3.54
C MET A 684 -19.38 -25.24 -2.34
N GLU A 685 -19.11 -26.25 -1.52
CA GLU A 685 -19.82 -26.47 -0.26
C GLU A 685 -19.42 -25.49 0.85
N SER A 686 -18.27 -24.82 0.70
CA SER A 686 -17.77 -23.81 1.64
C SER A 686 -18.54 -22.49 1.51
N ILE A 687 -18.61 -21.75 2.61
CA ILE A 687 -19.18 -20.40 2.68
C ILE A 687 -18.24 -19.37 2.01
N SER A 688 -16.92 -19.51 2.14
CA SER A 688 -15.96 -18.48 1.71
C SER A 688 -14.85 -18.96 0.76
N LEU A 689 -14.64 -20.27 0.64
CA LEU A 689 -13.48 -20.82 -0.07
C LEU A 689 -13.73 -21.06 -1.56
N ARG A 690 -14.91 -20.72 -2.09
CA ARG A 690 -15.29 -20.92 -3.50
C ARG A 690 -14.38 -20.21 -4.52
N ARG A 691 -13.65 -19.18 -4.07
CA ARG A 691 -12.69 -18.43 -4.89
C ARG A 691 -11.47 -19.25 -5.31
N TYR A 692 -11.14 -20.31 -4.57
CA TYR A 692 -10.03 -21.21 -4.87
C TYR A 692 -10.53 -22.30 -5.83
N TYR A 693 -10.93 -21.90 -7.03
CA TYR A 693 -11.58 -22.78 -8.01
C TYR A 693 -10.62 -23.77 -8.68
N SER A 694 -9.31 -23.53 -8.57
CA SER A 694 -8.25 -24.38 -9.14
C SER A 694 -7.23 -24.79 -8.07
N SER A 695 -7.65 -25.50 -7.04
CA SER A 695 -6.80 -25.84 -5.89
C SER A 695 -6.39 -27.31 -5.80
N ASN A 696 -7.02 -28.25 -6.53
CA ASN A 696 -6.67 -29.66 -6.37
C ASN A 696 -5.22 -29.95 -6.79
N TYR A 697 -4.40 -30.43 -5.85
CA TYR A 697 -2.96 -30.57 -6.07
C TYR A 697 -2.58 -31.53 -7.21
N LYS A 698 -3.39 -32.57 -7.47
CA LYS A 698 -3.12 -33.53 -8.55
C LYS A 698 -3.21 -32.93 -9.94
N GLN A 699 -3.94 -31.82 -10.09
CA GLN A 699 -4.02 -31.09 -11.35
C GLN A 699 -2.77 -30.21 -11.58
N TRP A 700 -2.06 -29.88 -10.51
CA TRP A 700 -0.96 -28.91 -10.51
C TRP A 700 0.43 -29.50 -10.31
N GLU A 701 0.55 -30.71 -9.75
CA GLU A 701 1.83 -31.35 -9.39
C GLU A 701 2.90 -31.25 -10.48
N ASN A 702 2.56 -31.64 -11.72
CA ASN A 702 3.51 -31.61 -12.83
C ASN A 702 3.91 -30.18 -13.23
N GLU A 703 2.94 -29.27 -13.26
CA GLU A 703 3.17 -27.87 -13.65
C GLU A 703 4.01 -27.14 -12.60
N ILE A 704 3.72 -27.37 -11.32
CA ILE A 704 4.52 -26.86 -10.20
C ILE A 704 5.97 -27.33 -10.33
N ALA A 705 6.19 -28.62 -10.60
CA ALA A 705 7.54 -29.15 -10.77
C ALA A 705 8.28 -28.48 -11.93
N VAL A 706 7.62 -28.26 -13.08
CA VAL A 706 8.22 -27.58 -14.24
C VAL A 706 8.57 -26.14 -13.91
N GLN A 707 7.65 -25.36 -13.37
CA GLN A 707 7.90 -23.96 -13.03
C GLN A 707 8.95 -23.82 -11.93
N TYR A 708 8.94 -24.71 -10.94
CA TYR A 708 9.95 -24.73 -9.90
C TYR A 708 11.35 -24.88 -10.50
N GLN A 709 11.55 -25.74 -11.50
CA GLN A 709 12.84 -25.86 -12.16
C GLN A 709 13.24 -24.56 -12.87
N SER A 710 12.32 -23.89 -13.57
CA SER A 710 12.60 -22.60 -14.21
C SER A 710 12.99 -21.51 -13.20
N TYR A 711 12.26 -21.40 -12.09
CA TYR A 711 12.60 -20.50 -11.00
C TYR A 711 13.95 -20.84 -10.37
N ASN A 712 14.23 -22.13 -10.14
CA ASN A 712 15.47 -22.57 -9.53
C ASN A 712 16.67 -22.31 -10.43
N GLU A 713 16.56 -22.55 -11.74
CA GLU A 713 17.58 -22.21 -12.72
C GLU A 713 17.84 -20.70 -12.78
N ALA A 714 16.78 -19.91 -12.77
CA ALA A 714 16.87 -18.46 -12.86
C ALA A 714 17.40 -17.80 -11.58
N LEU A 715 16.95 -18.23 -10.40
CA LEU A 715 17.08 -17.42 -9.18
C LEU A 715 17.88 -18.07 -8.04
N ALA A 716 18.17 -19.38 -8.06
CA ALA A 716 18.71 -20.07 -6.88
C ALA A 716 20.01 -19.45 -6.33
N ASP A 717 20.89 -19.00 -7.21
CA ASP A 717 22.21 -18.43 -6.92
C ASP A 717 22.23 -16.90 -6.79
N VAL A 718 21.05 -16.25 -6.85
CA VAL A 718 20.91 -14.79 -6.69
C VAL A 718 19.99 -14.37 -5.54
N GLN A 719 19.45 -15.31 -4.76
CA GLN A 719 18.51 -15.02 -3.66
C GLN A 719 19.08 -14.05 -2.60
N ASP A 720 20.39 -14.12 -2.34
CA ASP A 720 21.13 -13.27 -1.41
C ASP A 720 21.88 -12.11 -2.09
N GLN A 721 21.72 -11.99 -3.41
CA GLN A 721 22.39 -10.98 -4.22
C GLN A 721 21.47 -9.78 -4.40
N PHE A 722 22.03 -8.59 -4.46
CA PHE A 722 21.23 -7.40 -4.78
C PHE A 722 20.91 -7.33 -6.28
N ILE A 723 19.69 -6.87 -6.62
CA ILE A 723 19.39 -6.35 -7.96
C ILE A 723 20.04 -4.96 -8.07
N VAL A 724 20.90 -4.77 -9.06
CA VAL A 724 21.71 -3.55 -9.25
C VAL A 724 21.44 -2.82 -10.57
N ASP A 725 20.61 -3.42 -11.44
CA ASP A 725 20.09 -2.73 -12.63
C ASP A 725 18.79 -3.41 -13.09
N HIS A 726 17.90 -2.61 -13.65
CA HIS A 726 16.67 -3.06 -14.29
C HIS A 726 16.28 -2.04 -15.36
N HIS A 727 16.06 -2.47 -16.60
CA HIS A 727 15.62 -1.56 -17.66
C HIS A 727 14.87 -2.24 -18.80
N VAL A 728 14.15 -1.43 -19.57
CA VAL A 728 13.46 -1.84 -20.80
C VAL A 728 14.47 -1.96 -21.94
N VAL A 729 14.67 -3.18 -22.45
CA VAL A 729 15.53 -3.46 -23.61
C VAL A 729 14.78 -3.13 -24.91
N ALA A 730 13.51 -3.53 -24.97
CA ALA A 730 12.56 -3.23 -26.03
C ALA A 730 11.14 -3.29 -25.46
N LYS A 731 10.12 -2.85 -26.20
CA LYS A 731 8.73 -2.97 -25.74
C LYS A 731 8.41 -4.45 -25.41
N GLY A 732 8.05 -4.72 -24.14
CA GLY A 732 7.78 -6.07 -23.66
C GLY A 732 9.02 -6.95 -23.45
N VAL A 733 10.22 -6.38 -23.43
CA VAL A 733 11.49 -7.07 -23.17
C VAL A 733 12.30 -6.32 -22.12
N TYR A 734 12.65 -6.99 -21.04
CA TYR A 734 13.27 -6.39 -19.85
C TYR A 734 14.56 -7.14 -19.49
N GLU A 735 15.53 -6.42 -18.93
CA GLU A 735 16.77 -6.99 -18.36
C GLU A 735 16.84 -6.64 -16.87
N THR A 736 17.08 -7.65 -16.03
CA THR A 736 17.42 -7.52 -14.61
C THR A 736 18.85 -7.98 -14.40
N ARG A 737 19.64 -7.21 -13.64
CA ARG A 737 21.04 -7.51 -13.32
C ARG A 737 21.25 -7.64 -11.82
N TYR A 738 22.03 -8.64 -11.42
CA TYR A 738 22.41 -8.89 -10.05
C TYR A 738 23.87 -8.48 -9.80
N GLU A 739 24.21 -8.20 -8.53
CA GLU A 739 25.54 -7.70 -8.14
C GLU A 739 26.68 -8.69 -8.47
N ASN A 740 26.39 -9.99 -8.55
CA ASN A 740 27.34 -11.01 -9.00
C ASN A 740 27.58 -11.01 -10.52
N GLY A 741 26.93 -10.11 -11.27
CA GLY A 741 27.04 -9.96 -12.71
C GLY A 741 26.07 -10.81 -13.53
N LYS A 742 25.27 -11.69 -12.89
CA LYS A 742 24.22 -12.46 -13.58
C LYS A 742 23.17 -11.50 -14.15
N ARG A 743 22.71 -11.80 -15.37
CA ARG A 743 21.66 -11.05 -16.06
C ARG A 743 20.56 -11.99 -16.50
N ILE A 744 19.33 -11.55 -16.31
CA ILE A 744 18.13 -12.27 -16.75
C ILE A 744 17.39 -11.36 -17.70
N LEU A 745 17.12 -11.86 -18.91
CA LEU A 745 16.32 -11.13 -19.90
C LEU A 745 15.01 -11.87 -20.12
N VAL A 746 13.90 -11.14 -20.05
CA VAL A 746 12.55 -11.68 -20.15
C VAL A 746 11.84 -11.07 -21.35
N ASN A 747 11.20 -11.90 -22.18
CA ASN A 747 10.39 -11.47 -23.33
C ASN A 747 8.92 -11.85 -23.14
N TYR A 748 8.06 -10.87 -22.86
CA TYR A 748 6.61 -11.08 -22.73
C TYR A 748 5.87 -11.14 -24.07
N ASN A 749 6.54 -10.87 -25.18
CA ASN A 749 5.88 -10.82 -26.47
C ASN A 749 5.57 -12.21 -27.00
N LYS A 750 4.48 -12.34 -27.76
CA LYS A 750 4.10 -13.55 -28.51
C LYS A 750 4.99 -13.83 -29.73
N THR A 751 6.06 -13.06 -29.89
CA THR A 751 7.04 -13.19 -30.97
C THR A 751 8.45 -13.16 -30.37
N PRO A 752 9.40 -13.93 -30.93
CA PRO A 752 10.77 -13.90 -30.47
C PRO A 752 11.38 -12.50 -30.57
N TYR A 753 12.22 -12.15 -29.60
CA TYR A 753 13.10 -11.00 -29.64
C TYR A 753 14.48 -11.42 -30.17
N SER A 754 15.05 -10.65 -31.09
CA SER A 754 16.39 -10.92 -31.63
C SER A 754 17.10 -9.61 -31.94
N LYS A 755 18.23 -9.36 -31.26
CA LYS A 755 19.10 -8.22 -31.49
C LYS A 755 20.54 -8.60 -31.15
N ASP A 756 21.47 -8.29 -32.04
CA ASP A 756 22.88 -8.68 -31.93
C ASP A 756 23.02 -10.20 -31.71
N ASP A 757 23.73 -10.64 -30.67
CA ASP A 757 23.90 -12.06 -30.32
C ASP A 757 22.83 -12.60 -29.36
N ILE A 758 21.83 -11.77 -29.01
CA ILE A 758 20.75 -12.13 -28.08
C ILE A 758 19.52 -12.60 -28.85
N LYS A 759 19.05 -13.80 -28.55
CA LYS A 759 17.77 -14.35 -28.99
C LYS A 759 16.98 -14.86 -27.80
N ILE A 760 15.75 -14.38 -27.64
CA ILE A 760 14.80 -14.81 -26.62
C ILE A 760 13.55 -15.26 -27.35
N GLU A 761 13.08 -16.48 -27.11
CA GLU A 761 11.85 -16.97 -27.74
C GLU A 761 10.62 -16.19 -27.22
N ALA A 762 9.47 -16.43 -27.85
CA ALA A 762 8.22 -15.80 -27.44
C ALA A 762 7.80 -16.28 -26.05
N GLU A 763 7.42 -15.35 -25.17
CA GLU A 763 6.97 -15.64 -23.79
C GLU A 763 7.98 -16.53 -23.03
N ASP A 764 9.26 -16.16 -23.10
CA ASP A 764 10.39 -16.92 -22.57
C ASP A 764 11.45 -15.99 -21.93
N PHE A 765 12.45 -16.57 -21.27
CA PHE A 765 13.59 -15.86 -20.68
C PHE A 765 14.93 -16.51 -21.06
N ILE A 766 16.02 -15.76 -20.91
CA ILE A 766 17.38 -16.30 -20.98
C ILE A 766 18.21 -15.78 -19.81
N ILE A 767 19.24 -16.55 -19.46
CA ILE A 767 20.24 -16.18 -18.46
C ILE A 767 21.56 -15.91 -19.16
N LEU A 768 22.20 -14.79 -18.83
CA LEU A 768 23.54 -14.46 -19.26
C LEU A 768 24.44 -14.35 -18.03
N GLU A 769 25.37 -15.30 -17.89
CA GLU A 769 26.33 -15.31 -16.79
C GLU A 769 27.28 -14.11 -16.86
N GLY A 770 27.55 -13.50 -15.70
CA GLY A 770 28.58 -12.47 -15.56
C GLY A 770 29.97 -13.08 -15.76
N GLY A 771 30.80 -12.43 -16.58
CA GLY A 771 32.23 -12.78 -16.65
C GLY A 771 32.90 -12.46 -15.32
N ARG A 772 33.45 -13.49 -14.66
CA ARG A 772 34.28 -13.35 -13.44
C ARG A 772 35.48 -12.44 -13.63
#